data_AF-A0A1G0XX70-F1
#
_entry.id   AF-A0A1G0XX70-F1
#
_cell.length_a   1.000
_cell.length_b   1.000
_cell.length_c   1.000
_cell.angle_alpha   90.00
_cell.angle_beta   90.00
_cell.angle_gamma   90.00
#
_symmetry.space_group_name_H-M   'P 1'
#
loop_
_entity.id
_entity.type
_entity.pdbx_description
1 polymer ?
#
loop_
_entity_poly.entity_id
_entity_poly.type
_entity_poly.pdbx_seq_one_letter_code
_entity_poly.pdbx_strand_id
1 'polypeptide(L)'
;MKIKDRIKKYKYHLLGAIVIILVFAFPFTNLFVSYPENREPSQRFLAENAEAVKKNVPDVEFWITTDKSRYFIGEEIRIKLHFKSRAMGKYFIDNSTYDRSGRFNTSEYIIDGPEKGWADPLERWQYFSMGGGLGQGGSEDLTMADKDYSLNDYVRFDKLGTYHIYCKTSLVTTRQSPNMHMVSLPLKICVSEPRCLNTYLKSHIFGLMTCAPNDKIRAYSFKKLRYLSSHKAMHIFIKFVGTREAGGFESARGLVGSRDLEYTKKVMLSGLTTSDIEVSDGYLFTFGLVSLPQDMLDEMKKVLNGQSTAESLRWSFAFEKISESRNKAEMQCLDIMFENLKNYSGKKLADVCFLLLHDTHYEILFFNGTPRENKYAQDESLRRKIAVSFSLLNNNQKSDLLGESWQNISCKEFEPVLKDLIQDCKDKLAYNEKHESESFDERGMREILEFARIRLLQLQGKGKELREMIIEYMKKPSPDFNREILLSLKDETLPELDDILLQNIRKNMDGRASMLIRRYATSKILPDVVELLEKKLADKNNSSFDAGEILAYMMKYQKEETMKCLKESLVAGKEIRLRDLYILYPDETEEIYIDVIGELDDKKAGSMLLDMAREGTGRNLDGMLSEFEVLTKKHAEGFNESGEYKDYVGRGYFLLLLLQNKKMKFSQAQKDRLFSLLTTEEKKVFEELMQISEKL
;
A
#
# COMPACT_ATOMS: atom_id res chain seq x y z
N MET A 1 51.13 28.42 41.99
CA MET A 1 50.53 27.07 42.02
C MET A 1 49.85 26.81 40.67
N LYS A 2 50.24 25.78 39.91
CA LYS A 2 49.78 25.59 38.52
C LYS A 2 48.32 25.08 38.53
N ILE A 3 47.54 25.37 37.47
CA ILE A 3 46.11 24.97 37.36
C ILE A 3 45.89 23.47 37.61
N LYS A 4 46.84 22.62 37.19
CA LYS A 4 46.83 21.17 37.47
C LYS A 4 46.80 20.84 38.96
N ASP A 5 47.48 21.63 39.80
CA ASP A 5 47.54 21.40 41.24
C ASP A 5 46.24 21.80 41.94
N ARG A 6 45.55 22.83 41.44
CA ARG A 6 44.20 23.19 41.90
C ARG A 6 43.18 22.13 41.52
N ILE A 7 43.20 21.63 40.29
CA ILE A 7 42.31 20.55 39.86
C ILE A 7 42.53 19.29 40.71
N LYS A 8 43.78 18.92 41.02
CA LYS A 8 44.08 17.76 41.86
C LYS A 8 43.60 17.95 43.31
N LYS A 9 43.74 19.16 43.88
CA LYS A 9 43.27 19.49 45.23
C LYS A 9 41.75 19.45 45.35
N TYR A 10 41.02 19.90 44.33
CA TYR A 10 39.55 19.93 44.36
C TYR A 10 38.88 18.72 43.73
N LYS A 11 39.61 17.80 43.09
CA LYS A 11 39.04 16.60 42.46
C LYS A 11 38.16 15.80 43.42
N TYR A 12 38.60 15.62 44.66
CA TYR A 12 37.83 14.87 45.67
C TYR A 12 36.65 15.67 46.24
N HIS A 13 36.76 16.99 46.33
CA HIS A 13 35.64 17.84 46.75
C HIS A 13 34.58 17.98 45.65
N LEU A 14 35.00 18.02 44.38
CA LEU A 14 34.10 18.02 43.22
C LEU A 14 33.42 16.66 43.08
N LEU A 15 34.14 15.55 43.25
CA LEU A 15 33.55 14.22 43.28
C LEU A 15 32.57 14.06 44.44
N GLY A 16 32.94 14.55 45.63
CA GLY A 16 32.07 14.56 46.82
C GLY A 16 30.82 15.40 46.60
N ALA A 17 30.95 16.60 46.02
CA ALA A 17 29.82 17.45 45.68
C ALA A 17 28.93 16.82 44.60
N ILE A 18 29.49 16.17 43.58
CA ILE A 18 28.73 15.43 42.56
C ILE A 18 27.99 14.25 43.20
N VAL A 19 28.61 13.50 44.10
CA VAL A 19 27.96 12.38 44.81
C VAL A 19 26.87 12.89 45.74
N ILE A 20 27.09 13.98 46.49
CA ILE A 20 26.06 14.59 47.34
C ILE A 20 24.92 15.13 46.48
N ILE A 21 25.20 15.82 45.38
CA ILE A 21 24.18 16.28 44.43
C ILE A 21 23.44 15.08 43.83
N LEU A 22 24.11 13.99 43.46
CA LEU A 22 23.44 12.78 42.94
C LEU A 22 22.57 12.10 44.02
N VAL A 23 23.02 12.05 45.27
CA VAL A 23 22.29 11.43 46.38
C VAL A 23 21.09 12.29 46.82
N PHE A 24 21.20 13.63 46.77
CA PHE A 24 20.12 14.54 47.17
C PHE A 24 19.23 15.00 46.01
N ALA A 25 19.70 14.98 44.76
CA ALA A 25 18.90 15.24 43.56
C ALA A 25 18.11 14.00 43.10
N PHE A 26 18.43 12.81 43.62
CA PHE A 26 17.56 11.65 43.59
C PHE A 26 16.77 11.60 44.91
N PRO A 27 15.58 12.23 45.00
CA PRO A 27 14.80 12.17 46.21
C PRO A 27 14.48 10.71 46.55
N PHE A 28 14.67 10.35 47.82
CA PHE A 28 14.26 9.07 48.43
C PHE A 28 12.73 8.85 48.37
N THR A 29 11.96 9.70 47.68
CA THR A 29 10.53 9.53 47.41
C THR A 29 10.21 8.34 46.49
N ASN A 30 11.21 7.64 45.95
CA ASN A 30 11.05 6.44 45.12
C ASN A 30 10.80 5.12 45.89
N LEU A 31 10.69 5.14 47.22
CA LEU A 31 10.46 3.92 48.02
C LEU A 31 9.00 3.47 48.08
N PHE A 32 8.05 4.30 47.67
CA PHE A 32 6.62 3.96 47.62
C PHE A 32 6.10 3.93 46.18
N VAL A 33 6.76 3.16 45.30
CA VAL A 33 6.10 2.76 44.06
C VAL A 33 5.03 1.74 44.44
N SER A 34 3.77 2.12 44.31
CA SER A 34 2.64 1.21 44.52
C SER A 34 2.88 -0.05 43.70
N TYR A 35 2.88 -1.20 44.37
CA TYR A 35 2.91 -2.48 43.66
C TYR A 35 1.59 -2.56 42.88
N PRO A 36 1.63 -2.70 41.55
CA PRO A 36 0.42 -2.96 40.80
C PRO A 36 -0.22 -4.23 41.35
N GLU A 37 -1.54 -4.22 41.45
CA GLU A 37 -2.33 -5.31 41.99
C GLU A 37 -1.95 -6.62 41.28
N ASN A 38 -1.52 -7.60 42.07
CA ASN A 38 -1.24 -8.93 41.56
C ASN A 38 -2.58 -9.59 41.25
N ARG A 39 -2.89 -9.72 39.97
CA ARG A 39 -4.12 -10.34 39.48
C ARG A 39 -3.79 -11.73 38.93
N GLU A 40 -4.68 -12.69 39.14
CA GLU A 40 -4.67 -13.98 38.45
C GLU A 40 -5.36 -13.88 37.08
N PRO A 41 -4.95 -14.68 36.08
CA PRO A 41 -5.59 -14.66 34.76
C PRO A 41 -7.06 -15.08 34.87
N SER A 42 -7.91 -14.49 34.04
CA SER A 42 -9.32 -14.88 33.99
C SER A 42 -9.48 -16.35 33.58
N GLN A 43 -10.50 -17.03 34.13
CA GLN A 43 -10.78 -18.43 33.80
C GLN A 43 -11.09 -18.61 32.30
N ARG A 44 -11.76 -17.64 31.69
CA ARG A 44 -12.02 -17.63 30.24
C ARG A 44 -10.72 -17.64 29.44
N PHE A 45 -9.77 -16.76 29.77
CA PHE A 45 -8.47 -16.69 29.09
C PHE A 45 -7.70 -18.01 29.20
N LEU A 46 -7.68 -18.62 30.39
CA LEU A 46 -7.04 -19.92 30.61
C LEU A 46 -7.71 -21.05 29.82
N ALA A 47 -9.05 -21.08 29.81
CA ALA A 47 -9.81 -22.09 29.06
C ALA A 47 -9.58 -21.98 27.55
N GLU A 48 -9.66 -20.76 27.00
CA GLU A 48 -9.38 -20.50 25.58
C GLU A 48 -7.94 -20.89 25.20
N ASN A 49 -6.96 -20.54 26.04
CA ASN A 49 -5.57 -20.94 25.83
C ASN A 49 -5.41 -22.46 25.86
N ALA A 50 -5.96 -23.14 26.86
CA ALA A 50 -5.84 -24.59 27.00
C ALA A 50 -6.44 -25.33 25.79
N GLU A 51 -7.62 -24.91 25.32
CA GLU A 51 -8.25 -25.47 24.12
C GLU A 51 -7.42 -25.21 22.86
N ALA A 52 -6.80 -24.04 22.74
CA ALA A 52 -5.97 -23.70 21.59
C ALA A 52 -4.63 -24.46 21.60
N VAL A 53 -3.99 -24.63 22.77
CA VAL A 53 -2.76 -25.41 22.93
C VAL A 53 -2.97 -26.89 22.61
N LYS A 54 -4.14 -27.46 22.95
CA LYS A 54 -4.50 -28.85 22.56
C LYS A 54 -4.49 -29.08 21.04
N LYS A 55 -4.67 -28.02 20.24
CA LYS A 55 -4.65 -28.07 18.77
C LYS A 55 -3.25 -27.92 18.18
N ASN A 56 -2.23 -27.64 18.99
CA ASN A 56 -0.85 -27.63 18.52
C ASN A 56 -0.46 -29.02 18.01
N VAL A 57 0.39 -29.07 16.98
CA VAL A 57 0.94 -30.34 16.54
C VAL A 57 1.88 -30.92 17.62
N PRO A 58 1.78 -32.23 17.93
CA PRO A 58 2.51 -32.82 19.06
C PRO A 58 4.03 -32.88 18.85
N ASP A 59 4.49 -32.82 17.60
CA ASP A 59 5.89 -32.92 17.23
C ASP A 59 6.65 -31.57 17.32
N VAL A 60 5.95 -30.47 17.61
CA VAL A 60 6.53 -29.13 17.70
C VAL A 60 6.23 -28.52 19.06
N GLU A 61 7.28 -28.20 19.80
CA GLU A 61 7.21 -27.41 21.02
C GLU A 61 7.28 -25.92 20.66
N PHE A 62 6.38 -25.13 21.24
CA PHE A 62 6.34 -23.67 21.09
C PHE A 62 6.11 -22.99 22.43
N TRP A 63 6.98 -22.05 22.79
CA TRP A 63 6.82 -21.23 23.99
C TRP A 63 7.39 -19.82 23.78
N ILE A 64 6.98 -18.89 24.64
CA ILE A 64 7.47 -17.51 24.61
C ILE A 64 8.22 -17.17 25.90
N THR A 65 9.25 -16.33 25.78
CA THR A 65 9.96 -15.77 26.94
C THR A 65 10.18 -14.28 26.76
N THR A 66 10.61 -13.62 27.83
CA THR A 66 10.99 -12.21 27.82
C THR A 66 12.10 -11.97 28.84
N ASP A 67 12.83 -10.86 28.70
CA ASP A 67 14.04 -10.61 29.48
C ASP A 67 13.77 -10.44 31.00
N LYS A 68 12.58 -9.99 31.38
CA LYS A 68 12.20 -9.74 32.78
C LYS A 68 10.68 -9.75 32.99
N SER A 69 10.21 -9.85 34.24
CA SER A 69 8.77 -9.88 34.53
C SER A 69 8.15 -8.51 34.78
N ARG A 70 8.95 -7.43 34.87
CA ARG A 70 8.46 -6.07 35.18
C ARG A 70 8.97 -5.04 34.18
N TYR A 71 8.04 -4.29 33.60
CA TYR A 71 8.27 -3.25 32.61
C TYR A 71 7.61 -1.94 33.03
N PHE A 72 8.10 -0.84 32.49
CA PHE A 72 7.46 0.45 32.59
C PHE A 72 6.56 0.75 31.39
N ILE A 73 5.55 1.60 31.56
CA ILE A 73 4.78 2.11 30.41
C ILE A 73 5.74 2.74 29.39
N GLY A 74 5.69 2.23 28.15
CA GLY A 74 6.52 2.67 27.03
C GLY A 74 7.96 2.17 27.04
N GLU A 75 8.32 1.30 27.97
CA GLU A 75 9.52 0.47 27.86
C GLU A 75 9.34 -0.58 26.75
N GLU A 76 10.44 -0.91 26.06
CA GLU A 76 10.42 -2.02 25.09
C GLU A 76 10.41 -3.36 25.81
N ILE A 77 9.48 -4.21 25.43
CA ILE A 77 9.29 -5.57 25.91
C ILE A 77 9.73 -6.49 24.78
N ARG A 78 10.97 -6.99 24.87
CA ARG A 78 11.50 -7.97 23.92
C ARG A 78 10.89 -9.33 24.24
N ILE A 79 10.16 -9.90 23.27
CA ILE A 79 9.57 -11.22 23.37
C ILE A 79 10.33 -12.16 22.45
N LYS A 80 10.70 -13.32 22.97
CA LYS A 80 11.34 -14.39 22.18
C LYS A 80 10.34 -15.51 21.97
N LEU A 81 10.17 -15.91 20.72
CA LEU A 81 9.37 -17.06 20.32
C LEU A 81 10.34 -18.21 20.07
N HIS A 82 10.20 -19.30 20.82
CA HIS A 82 11.04 -20.47 20.74
C HIS A 82 10.28 -21.61 20.10
N PHE A 83 10.90 -22.22 19.09
CA PHE A 83 10.36 -23.36 18.37
C PHE A 83 11.34 -24.52 18.42
N LYS A 84 10.84 -25.72 18.63
CA LYS A 84 11.64 -26.94 18.56
C LYS A 84 10.82 -28.06 17.95
N SER A 85 11.30 -28.68 16.89
CA SER A 85 10.67 -29.87 16.32
C SER A 85 11.42 -31.13 16.68
N ARG A 86 10.67 -32.21 16.92
CA ARG A 86 11.20 -33.57 17.06
C ARG A 86 11.14 -34.36 15.75
N ALA A 87 10.50 -33.81 14.71
CA ALA A 87 10.29 -34.45 13.41
C ALA A 87 11.08 -33.73 12.32
N MET A 88 12.31 -34.21 12.06
CA MET A 88 13.20 -33.64 11.05
C MET A 88 12.59 -33.63 9.64
N GLY A 89 12.71 -32.50 8.93
CA GLY A 89 12.27 -32.34 7.54
C GLY A 89 10.74 -32.29 7.33
N LYS A 90 9.94 -32.37 8.41
CA LYS A 90 8.48 -32.31 8.34
C LYS A 90 7.96 -30.87 8.40
N TYR A 91 8.61 -30.03 9.20
CA TYR A 91 8.18 -28.67 9.50
C TYR A 91 9.22 -27.66 9.01
N PHE A 92 8.73 -26.52 8.52
CA PHE A 92 9.54 -25.41 8.09
C PHE A 92 9.16 -24.16 8.87
N ILE A 93 10.12 -23.31 9.19
CA ILE A 93 9.87 -22.02 9.84
C ILE A 93 10.16 -20.88 8.88
N ASP A 94 9.28 -19.89 8.87
CA ASP A 94 9.47 -18.65 8.14
C ASP A 94 10.56 -17.79 8.81
N ASN A 95 11.61 -17.49 8.04
CA ASN A 95 12.77 -16.77 8.53
C ASN A 95 12.73 -15.25 8.31
N SER A 96 11.67 -14.76 7.69
CA SER A 96 11.55 -13.36 7.32
C SER A 96 11.53 -12.45 8.55
N THR A 97 12.45 -11.48 8.62
CA THR A 97 12.67 -10.62 9.80
C THR A 97 12.02 -9.23 9.68
N TYR A 98 10.82 -9.14 9.10
CA TYR A 98 10.15 -7.85 8.82
C TYR A 98 9.68 -7.16 10.09
N ASP A 99 9.50 -5.84 9.98
CA ASP A 99 8.56 -5.16 10.84
C ASP A 99 7.13 -5.68 10.60
N ARG A 100 6.16 -5.21 11.37
CA ARG A 100 4.78 -5.68 11.27
C ARG A 100 4.10 -5.32 9.93
N SER A 101 4.74 -4.53 9.06
CA SER A 101 4.17 -4.16 7.77
C SER A 101 4.10 -5.39 6.85
N GLY A 102 2.89 -5.71 6.41
CA GLY A 102 2.59 -6.78 5.46
C GLY A 102 2.27 -8.14 6.09
N ARG A 103 2.43 -8.29 7.41
CA ARG A 103 2.31 -9.57 8.13
C ARG A 103 1.61 -9.47 9.48
N PHE A 104 0.66 -8.55 9.58
CA PHE A 104 -0.13 -8.28 10.78
C PHE A 104 -0.77 -9.54 11.40
N ASN A 105 -1.02 -10.58 10.59
CA ASN A 105 -1.73 -11.79 11.00
C ASN A 105 -0.80 -12.99 11.28
N THR A 106 0.52 -12.84 11.12
CA THR A 106 1.45 -13.98 11.31
C THR A 106 1.68 -14.32 12.77
N SER A 107 1.61 -13.32 13.66
CA SER A 107 1.67 -13.52 15.10
C SER A 107 0.69 -12.57 15.78
N GLU A 108 -0.15 -13.14 16.63
CA GLU A 108 -1.17 -12.47 17.42
C GLU A 108 -0.85 -12.69 18.90
N TYR A 109 -1.06 -11.66 19.72
CA TYR A 109 -0.86 -11.75 21.17
C TYR A 109 -2.19 -11.53 21.87
N ILE A 110 -2.64 -12.56 22.58
CA ILE A 110 -3.88 -12.54 23.34
C ILE A 110 -3.53 -12.15 24.77
N ILE A 111 -4.26 -11.16 25.31
CA ILE A 111 -3.92 -10.49 26.57
C ILE A 111 -5.10 -10.58 27.54
N ASP A 112 -4.81 -10.93 28.78
CA ASP A 112 -5.70 -10.75 29.93
C ASP A 112 -5.05 -9.78 30.92
N GLY A 113 -5.72 -8.67 31.21
CA GLY A 113 -5.20 -7.62 32.07
C GLY A 113 -6.26 -6.62 32.53
N PRO A 114 -5.87 -5.49 33.13
CA PRO A 114 -6.78 -4.41 33.51
C PRO A 114 -7.71 -4.01 32.35
N GLU A 115 -8.98 -3.79 32.65
CA GLU A 115 -9.98 -3.45 31.64
C GLU A 115 -9.54 -2.21 30.83
N LYS A 116 -9.57 -2.29 29.49
CA LYS A 116 -9.06 -1.24 28.59
C LYS A 116 -7.61 -0.83 28.91
N GLY A 117 -6.81 -1.78 29.36
CA GLY A 117 -5.42 -1.56 29.76
C GLY A 117 -4.41 -1.73 28.64
N TRP A 118 -4.84 -2.21 27.47
CA TRP A 118 -3.98 -2.43 26.31
C TRP A 118 -4.73 -2.16 25.01
N ALA A 119 -3.99 -1.88 23.95
CA ALA A 119 -4.49 -1.72 22.59
C ALA A 119 -3.44 -2.22 21.59
N ASP A 120 -3.87 -2.53 20.38
CA ASP A 120 -2.96 -2.74 19.27
C ASP A 120 -2.57 -1.36 18.67
N PRO A 121 -1.30 -0.93 18.75
CA PRO A 121 -0.90 0.38 18.27
C PRO A 121 -0.89 0.50 16.74
N LEU A 122 -0.99 -0.58 15.98
CA LEU A 122 -0.91 -0.56 14.52
C LEU A 122 -2.13 -1.20 13.85
N GLU A 123 -3.20 -1.42 14.61
CA GLU A 123 -4.48 -1.91 14.11
C GLU A 123 -4.97 -1.14 12.87
N ARG A 124 -4.88 0.18 12.91
CA ARG A 124 -5.27 1.08 11.80
C ARG A 124 -4.45 0.85 10.54
N TRP A 125 -3.23 0.37 10.69
CA TRP A 125 -2.31 0.11 9.59
C TRP A 125 -2.55 -1.25 8.93
N GLN A 126 -3.12 -2.21 9.67
CA GLN A 126 -3.34 -3.59 9.23
C GLN A 126 -4.10 -3.67 7.90
N TYR A 127 -5.00 -2.73 7.66
CA TYR A 127 -5.89 -2.72 6.51
C TYR A 127 -5.29 -2.12 5.24
N PHE A 128 -4.22 -1.33 5.37
CA PHE A 128 -3.63 -0.59 4.25
C PHE A 128 -2.19 -1.02 3.96
N SER A 129 -1.75 -2.07 4.63
CA SER A 129 -0.48 -2.66 4.32
C SER A 129 -0.56 -3.41 3.00
N MET A 130 0.33 -3.10 2.06
CA MET A 130 0.55 -3.98 0.92
C MET A 130 0.93 -5.37 1.47
N GLY A 131 0.16 -6.39 1.09
CA GLY A 131 0.38 -7.77 1.53
C GLY A 131 1.83 -8.20 1.28
N GLY A 132 2.39 -8.97 2.21
CA GLY A 132 3.81 -9.35 2.19
C GLY A 132 4.28 -9.94 0.86
N GLY A 133 5.42 -9.42 0.37
CA GLY A 133 6.11 -9.94 -0.82
C GLY A 133 7.59 -9.56 -0.89
N LEU A 134 8.07 -8.72 0.03
CA LEU A 134 9.45 -8.22 0.03
C LEU A 134 10.40 -9.08 0.89
N GLY A 135 9.95 -10.28 1.27
CA GLY A 135 10.56 -11.28 2.16
C GLY A 135 11.90 -11.88 1.75
N GLN A 136 13.04 -11.28 2.12
CA GLN A 136 14.35 -11.93 2.19
C GLN A 136 14.41 -12.73 3.49
N GLY A 137 14.02 -13.99 3.42
CA GLY A 137 14.11 -14.89 4.57
C GLY A 137 13.94 -16.35 4.18
N GLY A 138 13.07 -16.62 3.20
CA GLY A 138 12.73 -17.99 2.83
C GLY A 138 12.14 -18.76 4.01
N SER A 139 12.02 -20.08 3.83
CA SER A 139 11.71 -21.01 4.90
C SER A 139 12.87 -21.98 5.09
N GLU A 140 13.11 -22.41 6.33
CA GLU A 140 14.14 -23.42 6.65
C GLU A 140 13.53 -24.60 7.41
N ASP A 141 14.19 -25.75 7.37
CA ASP A 141 13.80 -26.91 8.17
C ASP A 141 13.82 -26.57 9.67
N LEU A 142 12.68 -26.71 10.34
CA LEU A 142 12.56 -26.44 11.76
C LEU A 142 13.17 -27.60 12.56
N THR A 143 14.36 -27.40 13.10
CA THR A 143 14.91 -28.24 14.18
C THR A 143 14.80 -27.51 15.52
N MET A 144 15.41 -26.33 15.59
CA MET A 144 15.29 -25.39 16.69
C MET A 144 15.47 -23.98 16.13
N ALA A 145 14.59 -23.05 16.51
CA ALA A 145 14.65 -21.69 16.03
C ALA A 145 14.12 -20.72 17.08
N ASP A 146 14.77 -19.56 17.18
CA ASP A 146 14.35 -18.44 18.02
C ASP A 146 14.00 -17.24 17.14
N LYS A 147 12.91 -16.55 17.48
CA LYS A 147 12.51 -15.30 16.83
C LYS A 147 12.36 -14.19 17.87
N ASP A 148 13.10 -13.11 17.69
CA ASP A 148 13.05 -11.94 18.55
C ASP A 148 12.09 -10.89 17.97
N TYR A 149 11.09 -10.50 18.77
CA TYR A 149 10.17 -9.42 18.43
C TYR A 149 10.12 -8.36 19.53
N SER A 150 9.69 -7.16 19.16
CA SER A 150 9.23 -6.17 20.13
C SER A 150 7.73 -6.36 20.33
N LEU A 151 7.30 -6.81 21.51
CA LEU A 151 5.88 -6.96 21.83
C LEU A 151 5.14 -5.62 21.68
N ASN A 152 5.81 -4.49 21.89
CA ASN A 152 5.23 -3.15 21.73
C ASN A 152 4.82 -2.81 20.29
N ASP A 153 5.23 -3.59 19.29
CA ASP A 153 4.73 -3.45 17.92
C ASP A 153 3.37 -4.12 17.70
N TYR A 154 2.96 -4.97 18.65
CA TYR A 154 1.69 -5.71 18.64
C TYR A 154 0.76 -5.25 19.76
N VAL A 155 1.31 -4.85 20.91
CA VAL A 155 0.54 -4.51 22.11
C VAL A 155 1.13 -3.29 22.79
N ARG A 156 0.33 -2.23 22.90
CA ARG A 156 0.63 -1.05 23.71
C ARG A 156 -0.11 -1.18 25.04
N PHE A 157 0.63 -1.09 26.14
CA PHE A 157 0.05 -1.07 27.49
C PHE A 157 -0.22 0.38 27.92
N ASP A 158 -1.46 0.62 28.34
CA ASP A 158 -2.01 1.93 28.68
C ASP A 158 -2.36 2.06 30.16
N LYS A 159 -2.49 0.94 30.88
CA LYS A 159 -2.71 0.91 32.33
C LYS A 159 -1.62 0.14 33.07
N LEU A 160 -1.40 0.54 34.31
CA LEU A 160 -0.59 -0.21 35.26
C LEU A 160 -1.31 -1.50 35.65
N GLY A 161 -0.57 -2.58 35.89
CA GLY A 161 -1.18 -3.83 36.30
C GLY A 161 -0.39 -5.07 35.94
N THR A 162 -0.95 -6.20 36.32
CA THR A 162 -0.49 -7.53 35.93
C THR A 162 -1.21 -7.94 34.63
N TYR A 163 -0.45 -8.41 33.66
CA TYR A 163 -0.95 -8.90 32.37
C TYR A 163 -0.50 -10.35 32.15
N HIS A 164 -1.38 -11.15 31.59
CA HIS A 164 -1.08 -12.50 31.09
C HIS A 164 -1.21 -12.50 29.58
N ILE A 165 -0.23 -13.13 28.93
CA ILE A 165 -0.04 -13.02 27.49
C ILE A 165 0.25 -14.39 26.93
N TYR A 166 -0.47 -14.83 25.90
CA TYR A 166 0.00 -15.93 25.06
C TYR A 166 0.06 -15.50 23.61
N CYS A 167 0.90 -16.17 22.83
CA CYS A 167 1.05 -15.89 21.40
C CYS A 167 0.39 -16.99 20.59
N LYS A 168 -0.34 -16.61 19.54
CA LYS A 168 -0.77 -17.47 18.44
C LYS A 168 0.02 -17.07 17.20
N THR A 169 0.69 -18.02 16.55
CA THR A 169 1.58 -17.72 15.42
C THR A 169 1.41 -18.71 14.28
N SER A 170 1.59 -18.26 13.04
CA SER A 170 1.58 -19.07 11.82
C SER A 170 2.96 -19.16 11.15
N LEU A 171 4.04 -18.93 11.92
CA LEU A 171 5.41 -18.97 11.39
C LEU A 171 5.89 -20.37 11.00
N VAL A 172 5.26 -21.42 11.54
CA VAL A 172 5.59 -22.80 11.22
C VAL A 172 4.65 -23.30 10.13
N THR A 173 5.19 -24.01 9.16
CA THR A 173 4.46 -24.54 8.01
C THR A 173 4.88 -25.98 7.74
N THR A 174 4.13 -26.67 6.89
CA THR A 174 4.50 -27.96 6.32
C THR A 174 4.39 -27.88 4.80
N ARG A 175 4.93 -28.86 4.07
CA ARG A 175 4.74 -28.92 2.61
C ARG A 175 3.28 -29.04 2.18
N GLN A 176 2.42 -29.58 3.05
CA GLN A 176 1.00 -29.82 2.77
C GLN A 176 0.09 -28.69 3.28
N SER A 177 0.50 -27.98 4.33
CA SER A 177 -0.26 -26.90 4.95
C SER A 177 0.63 -25.69 5.20
N PRO A 178 0.47 -24.60 4.43
CA PRO A 178 1.26 -23.37 4.59
C PRO A 178 0.81 -22.52 5.80
N ASN A 179 -0.27 -22.88 6.50
CA ASN A 179 -0.86 -22.07 7.56
C ASN A 179 -1.09 -22.91 8.84
N MET A 180 0.00 -23.35 9.49
CA MET A 180 -0.13 -24.07 10.76
C MET A 180 -0.06 -23.08 11.93
N HIS A 181 -1.08 -23.09 12.78
CA HIS A 181 -1.13 -22.23 13.96
C HIS A 181 -0.55 -22.93 15.19
N MET A 182 0.41 -22.27 15.84
CA MET A 182 0.99 -22.68 17.12
C MET A 182 0.57 -21.71 18.21
N VAL A 183 0.27 -22.21 19.40
CA VAL A 183 -0.15 -21.41 20.57
C VAL A 183 0.76 -21.67 21.77
N SER A 184 1.26 -20.61 22.40
CA SER A 184 2.14 -20.72 23.57
C SER A 184 1.36 -20.90 24.87
N LEU A 185 2.02 -21.34 25.93
CA LEU A 185 1.52 -21.16 27.29
C LEU A 185 1.52 -19.67 27.69
N PRO A 186 0.71 -19.26 28.68
CA PRO A 186 0.68 -17.87 29.13
C PRO A 186 1.97 -17.44 29.85
N LEU A 187 2.45 -16.26 29.48
CA LEU A 187 3.53 -15.52 30.11
C LEU A 187 2.94 -14.39 30.96
N LYS A 188 3.43 -14.24 32.20
CA LYS A 188 3.02 -13.18 33.12
C LYS A 188 4.01 -12.02 33.07
N ILE A 189 3.50 -10.80 32.88
CA ILE A 189 4.27 -9.57 33.01
C ILE A 189 3.56 -8.56 33.90
N CYS A 190 4.32 -7.60 34.40
CA CYS A 190 3.87 -6.54 35.29
C CYS A 190 4.25 -5.18 34.69
N VAL A 191 3.26 -4.34 34.36
CA VAL A 191 3.47 -2.99 33.85
C VAL A 191 3.32 -2.00 35.01
N SER A 192 4.34 -1.19 35.23
CA SER A 192 4.48 -0.27 36.37
C SER A 192 4.71 1.18 35.91
N GLU A 193 4.63 2.12 36.86
CA GLU A 193 4.86 3.53 36.56
C GLU A 193 6.28 3.78 36.06
N PRO A 194 6.45 4.54 34.98
CA PRO A 194 7.77 4.80 34.43
C PRO A 194 8.65 5.61 35.38
N ARG A 195 9.72 4.97 35.86
CA ARG A 195 10.76 5.68 36.60
C ARG A 195 11.44 6.67 35.65
N CYS A 196 11.41 7.95 36.00
CA CYS A 196 12.09 9.02 35.25
C CYS A 196 11.62 9.20 33.80
N LEU A 197 10.31 9.03 33.51
CA LEU A 197 9.70 9.22 32.18
C LEU A 197 10.18 10.49 31.47
N ASN A 198 10.22 11.61 32.20
CA ASN A 198 10.68 12.89 31.64
C ASN A 198 12.15 12.88 31.24
N THR A 199 13.02 12.23 32.02
CA THR A 199 14.44 12.08 31.69
C THR A 199 14.61 11.19 30.46
N TYR A 200 13.88 10.07 30.42
CA TYR A 200 13.90 9.13 29.30
C TYR A 200 13.38 9.76 28.00
N LEU A 201 12.28 10.52 28.08
CA LEU A 201 11.78 11.32 26.96
C LEU A 201 12.87 12.31 26.50
N LYS A 202 13.38 13.15 27.41
CA LYS A 202 14.40 14.16 27.08
C LYS A 202 15.65 13.54 26.44
N SER A 203 16.11 12.39 26.91
CA SER A 203 17.30 11.73 26.35
C SER A 203 17.08 11.25 24.92
N HIS A 204 15.89 10.74 24.60
CA HIS A 204 15.59 10.30 23.22
C HIS A 204 15.31 11.47 22.28
N ILE A 205 14.66 12.54 22.76
CA ILE A 205 14.55 13.79 22.02
C ILE A 205 15.94 14.34 21.72
N PHE A 206 16.79 14.41 22.75
CA PHE A 206 18.17 14.86 22.59
C PHE A 206 18.95 13.99 21.61
N GLY A 207 18.79 12.66 21.68
CA GLY A 207 19.40 11.73 20.73
C GLY A 207 18.96 11.98 19.28
N LEU A 208 17.68 12.27 19.04
CA LEU A 208 17.21 12.66 17.70
C LEU A 208 17.81 13.99 17.23
N MET A 209 17.87 14.99 18.11
CA MET A 209 18.36 16.33 17.75
C MET A 209 19.88 16.41 17.58
N THR A 210 20.65 15.52 18.23
CA THR A 210 22.13 15.63 18.30
C THR A 210 22.90 14.52 17.58
N CYS A 211 22.28 13.36 17.30
CA CYS A 211 22.95 12.23 16.66
C CYS A 211 22.64 12.12 15.16
N ALA A 212 22.51 13.26 14.47
CA ALA A 212 22.04 13.35 13.09
C ALA A 212 22.68 12.38 12.08
N PRO A 213 23.98 12.01 12.11
CA PRO A 213 24.50 11.06 11.12
C PRO A 213 24.32 9.58 11.48
N ASN A 214 23.77 9.22 12.66
CA ASN A 214 23.61 7.80 13.05
C ASN A 214 22.15 7.34 12.95
N ASP A 215 21.80 6.78 11.80
CA ASP A 215 20.45 6.27 11.50
C ASP A 215 19.99 5.19 12.49
N LYS A 216 20.90 4.38 13.02
CA LYS A 216 20.54 3.35 14.02
C LYS A 216 20.10 3.96 15.34
N ILE A 217 20.82 4.97 15.84
CA ILE A 217 20.46 5.69 17.07
C ILE A 217 19.15 6.46 16.86
N ARG A 218 18.98 7.04 15.67
CA ARG A 218 17.78 7.77 15.29
C ARG A 218 16.55 6.87 15.24
N ALA A 219 16.62 5.77 14.49
CA ALA A 219 15.56 4.76 14.41
C ALA A 219 15.23 4.19 15.80
N TYR A 220 16.25 3.88 16.61
CA TYR A 220 16.06 3.45 17.99
C TYR A 220 15.31 4.50 18.82
N SER A 221 15.68 5.78 18.71
CA SER A 221 15.05 6.86 19.47
C SER A 221 13.59 7.09 19.04
N PHE A 222 13.28 7.05 17.73
CA PHE A 222 11.91 7.08 17.24
C PHE A 222 11.08 5.92 17.78
N LYS A 223 11.61 4.70 17.70
CA LYS A 223 10.98 3.49 18.25
C LYS A 223 10.64 3.65 19.73
N LYS A 224 11.58 4.17 20.53
CA LYS A 224 11.32 4.42 21.97
C LYS A 224 10.27 5.51 22.20
N LEU A 225 10.35 6.63 21.48
CA LEU A 225 9.33 7.69 21.59
C LEU A 225 7.94 7.17 21.20
N ARG A 226 7.85 6.24 20.25
CA ARG A 226 6.59 5.65 19.80
C ARG A 226 5.96 4.83 20.93
N TYR A 227 6.75 4.03 21.62
CA TYR A 227 6.28 3.26 22.78
C TYR A 227 5.84 4.15 23.93
N LEU A 228 6.50 5.29 24.13
CA LEU A 228 6.08 6.30 25.08
C LEU A 228 4.74 6.95 24.71
N SER A 229 4.46 7.16 23.42
CA SER A 229 3.20 7.73 22.90
C SER A 229 2.70 8.95 23.70
N SER A 230 3.59 9.88 24.02
CA SER A 230 3.25 11.12 24.73
C SER A 230 2.87 12.23 23.75
N HIS A 231 2.12 13.23 24.20
CA HIS A 231 1.82 14.43 23.41
C HIS A 231 3.09 15.11 22.86
N LYS A 232 4.16 15.17 23.65
CA LYS A 232 5.47 15.71 23.21
C LYS A 232 6.10 14.88 22.10
N ALA A 233 5.90 13.56 22.11
CA ALA A 233 6.37 12.69 21.02
C ALA A 233 5.61 12.99 19.72
N MET A 234 4.31 13.28 19.78
CA MET A 234 3.52 13.64 18.59
C MET A 234 4.07 14.90 17.90
N HIS A 235 4.39 15.94 18.66
CA HIS A 235 5.06 17.16 18.14
C HIS A 235 6.41 16.91 17.48
N ILE A 236 7.07 15.80 17.81
CA ILE A 236 8.31 15.39 17.16
C ILE A 236 7.98 14.62 15.91
N PHE A 237 7.10 13.63 15.98
CA PHE A 237 6.75 12.79 14.84
C PHE A 237 6.21 13.59 13.65
N ILE A 238 5.40 14.63 13.87
CA ILE A 238 4.91 15.45 12.75
C ILE A 238 6.02 16.16 11.96
N LYS A 239 7.20 16.37 12.56
CA LYS A 239 8.33 17.00 11.86
C LYS A 239 9.03 16.05 10.90
N PHE A 240 8.81 14.75 11.06
CA PHE A 240 9.50 13.70 10.31
C PHE A 240 8.55 12.80 9.52
N VAL A 241 7.25 12.82 9.80
CA VAL A 241 6.27 11.99 9.11
C VAL A 241 6.29 12.27 7.61
N GLY A 242 6.37 11.20 6.81
CA GLY A 242 6.41 11.29 5.36
C GLY A 242 7.70 11.88 4.77
N THR A 243 8.72 12.14 5.59
CA THR A 243 10.08 12.43 5.09
C THR A 243 10.75 11.13 4.62
N ARG A 244 11.67 11.23 3.66
CA ARG A 244 12.52 10.09 3.24
C ARG A 244 13.65 9.79 4.23
N GLU A 245 13.78 10.59 5.29
CA GLU A 245 14.81 10.39 6.30
C GLU A 245 14.56 9.14 7.16
N ALA A 246 15.63 8.61 7.76
CA ALA A 246 15.54 7.56 8.75
C ALA A 246 14.58 7.99 9.87
N GLY A 247 13.43 7.32 9.94
CA GLY A 247 12.40 7.58 10.95
C GLY A 247 11.07 8.15 10.45
N GLY A 248 10.93 8.48 9.16
CA GLY A 248 9.62 8.91 8.62
C GLY A 248 8.53 7.86 8.83
N PHE A 249 8.87 6.60 8.56
CA PHE A 249 7.98 5.46 8.80
C PHE A 249 7.68 5.23 10.30
N GLU A 250 8.69 5.29 11.17
CA GLU A 250 8.48 5.15 12.62
C GLU A 250 7.64 6.30 13.20
N SER A 251 7.76 7.50 12.62
CA SER A 251 6.95 8.66 12.98
C SER A 251 5.49 8.45 12.59
N ALA A 252 5.23 7.94 11.38
CA ALA A 252 3.89 7.56 10.94
C ALA A 252 3.26 6.51 11.87
N ARG A 253 4.01 5.43 12.19
CA ARG A 253 3.60 4.42 13.17
C ARG A 253 3.34 5.01 14.56
N GLY A 254 4.13 6.01 14.97
CA GLY A 254 3.99 6.72 16.24
C GLY A 254 2.71 7.53 16.34
N LEU A 255 2.35 8.23 15.25
CA LEU A 255 1.13 9.02 15.15
C LEU A 255 -0.11 8.11 15.09
N VAL A 256 -0.09 7.10 14.22
CA VAL A 256 -1.20 6.13 14.07
C VAL A 256 -1.43 5.34 15.35
N GLY A 257 -0.36 4.97 16.04
CA GLY A 257 -0.39 4.25 17.32
C GLY A 257 -0.46 5.13 18.55
N SER A 258 -0.92 6.37 18.43
CA SER A 258 -1.05 7.30 19.55
C SER A 258 -2.17 6.89 20.52
N ARG A 259 -1.97 7.15 21.82
CA ARG A 259 -3.00 6.97 22.87
C ARG A 259 -4.14 7.99 22.76
N ASP A 260 -3.83 9.14 22.20
CA ASP A 260 -4.74 10.28 22.10
C ASP A 260 -4.81 10.71 20.63
N LEU A 261 -5.65 10.00 19.88
CA LEU A 261 -5.81 10.22 18.45
C LEU A 261 -6.39 11.60 18.16
N GLU A 262 -7.29 12.12 18.99
CA GLU A 262 -7.87 13.46 18.81
C GLU A 262 -6.81 14.56 18.99
N TYR A 263 -5.97 14.46 20.02
CA TYR A 263 -4.82 15.35 20.15
C TYR A 263 -3.87 15.22 18.95
N THR A 264 -3.64 14.00 18.47
CA THR A 264 -2.77 13.72 17.34
C THR A 264 -3.30 14.37 16.06
N LYS A 265 -4.61 14.24 15.76
CA LYS A 265 -5.29 14.94 14.67
C LYS A 265 -5.09 16.44 14.78
N LYS A 266 -5.36 17.03 15.95
CA LYS A 266 -5.20 18.47 16.19
C LYS A 266 -3.77 18.93 15.91
N VAL A 267 -2.78 18.18 16.38
CA VAL A 267 -1.37 18.50 16.18
C VAL A 267 -0.98 18.38 14.71
N MET A 268 -1.43 17.34 14.00
CA MET A 268 -1.20 17.20 12.56
C MET A 268 -1.87 18.33 11.76
N LEU A 269 -3.11 18.71 12.08
CA LEU A 269 -3.77 19.84 11.42
C LEU A 269 -3.02 21.16 11.68
N SER A 270 -2.51 21.38 12.89
CA SER A 270 -1.67 22.56 13.18
C SER A 270 -0.33 22.54 12.45
N GLY A 271 0.22 21.35 12.18
CA GLY A 271 1.46 21.20 11.42
C GLY A 271 1.35 21.67 9.98
N LEU A 272 0.16 21.56 9.38
CA LEU A 272 -0.10 22.04 8.02
C LEU A 272 0.21 23.52 7.89
N THR A 273 -0.11 24.35 8.89
CA THR A 273 0.07 25.80 8.84
C THR A 273 1.43 26.27 9.37
N THR A 274 2.23 25.38 9.96
CA THR A 274 3.52 25.73 10.57
C THR A 274 4.67 25.62 9.56
N SER A 275 5.50 26.65 9.40
CA SER A 275 6.50 26.69 8.32
C SER A 275 7.64 25.66 8.41
N ASP A 276 7.92 25.10 9.60
CA ASP A 276 9.02 24.15 9.84
C ASP A 276 8.64 22.67 9.67
N ILE A 277 7.38 22.39 9.31
CA ILE A 277 6.88 21.03 9.11
C ILE A 277 6.74 20.75 7.62
N GLU A 278 7.49 19.77 7.13
CA GLU A 278 7.37 19.24 5.78
C GLU A 278 6.02 18.50 5.61
N VAL A 279 5.43 18.64 4.43
CA VAL A 279 4.18 17.97 4.07
C VAL A 279 4.43 17.13 2.82
N SER A 280 3.91 15.90 2.81
CA SER A 280 4.09 14.93 1.73
C SER A 280 2.90 13.97 1.68
N ASP A 281 2.85 13.08 0.68
CA ASP A 281 1.82 12.03 0.60
C ASP A 281 1.81 11.15 1.85
N GLY A 282 2.98 10.86 2.43
CA GLY A 282 3.09 10.13 3.68
C GLY A 282 2.46 10.87 4.87
N TYR A 283 2.47 12.21 4.86
CA TYR A 283 1.77 13.03 5.85
C TYR A 283 0.24 12.87 5.71
N LEU A 284 -0.27 13.03 4.48
CA LEU A 284 -1.70 12.91 4.17
C LEU A 284 -2.22 11.52 4.50
N PHE A 285 -1.54 10.48 4.02
CA PHE A 285 -1.87 9.08 4.30
C PHE A 285 -1.92 8.80 5.80
N THR A 286 -0.91 9.25 6.55
CA THR A 286 -0.88 9.10 8.01
C THR A 286 -2.06 9.81 8.68
N PHE A 287 -2.38 11.03 8.23
CA PHE A 287 -3.53 11.77 8.75
C PHE A 287 -4.85 11.05 8.47
N GLY A 288 -4.99 10.51 7.26
CA GLY A 288 -6.11 9.66 6.88
C GLY A 288 -6.32 8.50 7.85
N LEU A 289 -5.25 7.75 8.16
CA LEU A 289 -5.31 6.62 9.11
C LEU A 289 -5.66 7.05 10.55
N VAL A 290 -5.05 8.13 11.03
CA VAL A 290 -5.34 8.70 12.36
C VAL A 290 -6.80 9.15 12.43
N SER A 291 -7.38 9.59 11.31
CA SER A 291 -8.74 10.11 11.21
C SER A 291 -9.84 9.05 11.15
N LEU A 292 -9.50 7.78 10.93
CA LEU A 292 -10.49 6.72 10.82
C LEU A 292 -11.33 6.57 12.13
N PRO A 293 -12.65 6.42 12.04
CA PRO A 293 -13.49 6.10 13.20
C PRO A 293 -13.15 4.71 13.77
N GLN A 294 -13.15 4.54 15.11
CA GLN A 294 -12.81 3.25 15.74
C GLN A 294 -13.90 2.19 15.50
N ASP A 295 -15.16 2.59 15.47
CA ASP A 295 -16.32 1.73 15.18
C ASP A 295 -16.23 1.09 13.78
N MET A 296 -15.72 1.81 12.79
CA MET A 296 -15.43 1.24 11.46
C MET A 296 -14.36 0.15 11.52
N LEU A 297 -13.31 0.33 12.33
CA LEU A 297 -12.28 -0.69 12.50
C LEU A 297 -12.80 -1.90 13.27
N ASP A 298 -13.62 -1.66 14.29
CA ASP A 298 -14.27 -2.71 15.07
C ASP A 298 -15.25 -3.52 14.19
N GLU A 299 -15.94 -2.87 13.27
CA GLU A 299 -16.73 -3.54 12.21
C GLU A 299 -15.82 -4.38 11.33
N MET A 300 -14.73 -3.82 10.81
CA MET A 300 -13.81 -4.54 9.92
C MET A 300 -13.14 -5.75 10.60
N LYS A 301 -12.80 -5.64 11.89
CA LYS A 301 -12.28 -6.76 12.71
C LYS A 301 -13.25 -7.92 12.81
N LYS A 302 -14.55 -7.64 12.97
CA LYS A 302 -15.59 -8.69 13.04
C LYS A 302 -15.62 -9.49 11.74
N VAL A 303 -15.37 -8.83 10.62
CA VAL A 303 -15.47 -9.44 9.30
C VAL A 303 -14.17 -10.18 8.90
N LEU A 304 -12.99 -9.70 9.30
CA LEU A 304 -11.70 -10.33 8.96
C LEU A 304 -11.56 -11.78 9.41
N ASN A 305 -12.30 -12.20 10.44
CA ASN A 305 -12.27 -13.57 10.95
C ASN A 305 -13.23 -14.51 10.21
N GLY A 306 -13.94 -13.98 9.22
CA GLY A 306 -14.92 -14.70 8.45
C GLY A 306 -14.33 -15.65 7.42
N GLN A 307 -15.01 -16.77 7.20
CA GLN A 307 -14.69 -17.75 6.15
C GLN A 307 -15.79 -17.89 5.11
N SER A 308 -16.87 -17.10 5.23
CA SER A 308 -18.01 -17.14 4.31
C SER A 308 -17.96 -16.04 3.24
N THR A 309 -18.69 -16.25 2.16
CA THR A 309 -18.90 -15.23 1.13
C THR A 309 -19.56 -13.96 1.66
N ALA A 310 -20.53 -14.10 2.58
CA ALA A 310 -21.24 -12.97 3.18
C ALA A 310 -20.27 -12.10 3.98
N GLU A 311 -19.31 -12.72 4.68
CA GLU A 311 -18.23 -12.00 5.36
C GLU A 311 -17.28 -11.36 4.34
N SER A 312 -16.88 -12.05 3.27
CA SER A 312 -16.05 -11.42 2.22
C SER A 312 -16.72 -10.17 1.62
N LEU A 313 -18.03 -10.20 1.39
CA LEU A 313 -18.83 -9.05 0.94
C LEU A 313 -18.81 -7.90 1.95
N ARG A 314 -19.11 -8.21 3.22
CA ARG A 314 -19.04 -7.23 4.31
C ARG A 314 -17.64 -6.62 4.42
N TRP A 315 -16.59 -7.40 4.14
CA TRP A 315 -15.21 -6.98 4.27
C TRP A 315 -14.88 -5.95 3.20
N SER A 316 -15.18 -6.26 1.94
CA SER A 316 -14.90 -5.35 0.83
C SER A 316 -15.66 -4.04 0.98
N PHE A 317 -16.89 -4.10 1.48
CA PHE A 317 -17.67 -2.90 1.74
C PHE A 317 -17.16 -2.08 2.94
N ALA A 318 -16.80 -2.73 4.03
CA ALA A 318 -16.16 -2.05 5.16
C ALA A 318 -14.85 -1.39 4.73
N PHE A 319 -14.07 -2.06 3.88
CA PHE A 319 -12.84 -1.53 3.31
C PHE A 319 -13.08 -0.30 2.42
N GLU A 320 -14.14 -0.30 1.61
CA GLU A 320 -14.56 0.84 0.80
C GLU A 320 -14.93 2.04 1.68
N LYS A 321 -15.80 1.85 2.68
CA LYS A 321 -16.14 2.91 3.65
C LYS A 321 -14.92 3.48 4.37
N ILE A 322 -13.99 2.62 4.75
CA ILE A 322 -12.73 3.01 5.38
C ILE A 322 -11.87 3.83 4.41
N SER A 323 -11.80 3.41 3.15
CA SER A 323 -11.09 4.15 2.10
C SER A 323 -11.72 5.52 1.82
N GLU A 324 -13.04 5.61 1.74
CA GLU A 324 -13.78 6.87 1.60
C GLU A 324 -13.55 7.80 2.80
N SER A 325 -13.64 7.26 4.03
CA SER A 325 -13.41 8.01 5.25
C SER A 325 -11.98 8.57 5.31
N ARG A 326 -10.99 7.76 4.92
CA ARG A 326 -9.59 8.17 4.78
C ARG A 326 -9.43 9.28 3.75
N ASN A 327 -9.96 9.09 2.54
CA ASN A 327 -9.86 10.06 1.45
C ASN A 327 -10.53 11.38 1.85
N LYS A 328 -11.67 11.36 2.55
CA LYS A 328 -12.31 12.58 3.08
C LYS A 328 -11.40 13.34 4.07
N ALA A 329 -10.66 12.64 4.92
CA ALA A 329 -9.72 13.26 5.84
C ALA A 329 -8.49 13.83 5.11
N GLU A 330 -7.99 13.15 4.09
CA GLU A 330 -6.92 13.66 3.22
C GLU A 330 -7.36 14.94 2.49
N MET A 331 -8.58 14.95 1.92
CA MET A 331 -9.18 16.15 1.31
C MET A 331 -9.28 17.32 2.28
N GLN A 332 -9.61 17.06 3.55
CA GLN A 332 -9.63 18.11 4.57
C GLN A 332 -8.26 18.76 4.77
N CYS A 333 -7.18 17.97 4.75
CA CYS A 333 -5.82 18.49 4.83
C CYS A 333 -5.48 19.37 3.62
N LEU A 334 -5.84 18.92 2.42
CA LEU A 334 -5.61 19.67 1.19
C LEU A 334 -6.40 20.98 1.16
N ASP A 335 -7.65 20.98 1.63
CA ASP A 335 -8.45 22.21 1.77
C ASP A 335 -7.78 23.21 2.72
N ILE A 336 -7.28 22.75 3.88
CA ILE A 336 -6.55 23.62 4.82
C ILE A 336 -5.24 24.15 4.21
N MET A 337 -4.50 23.33 3.47
CA MET A 337 -3.30 23.78 2.76
C MET A 337 -3.64 24.84 1.71
N PHE A 338 -4.69 24.61 0.92
CA PHE A 338 -5.13 25.55 -0.10
C PHE A 338 -5.57 26.91 0.50
N GLU A 339 -6.35 26.89 1.58
CA GLU A 339 -6.76 28.11 2.31
C GLU A 339 -5.56 28.89 2.88
N ASN A 340 -4.48 28.19 3.23
CA ASN A 340 -3.26 28.77 3.80
C ASN A 340 -2.15 29.01 2.77
N LEU A 341 -2.42 28.82 1.48
CA LEU A 341 -1.40 28.85 0.41
C LEU A 341 -0.54 30.13 0.41
N LYS A 342 -1.14 31.28 0.77
CA LYS A 342 -0.44 32.58 0.87
C LYS A 342 0.63 32.64 1.96
N ASN A 343 0.57 31.76 2.95
CA ASN A 343 1.50 31.72 4.08
C ASN A 343 2.72 30.82 3.81
N TYR A 344 2.69 30.04 2.73
CA TYR A 344 3.80 29.15 2.38
C TYR A 344 4.82 29.83 1.48
N SER A 345 6.08 29.45 1.65
CA SER A 345 7.21 29.92 0.84
C SER A 345 8.27 28.81 0.68
N GLY A 346 9.22 29.02 -0.24
CA GLY A 346 10.34 28.11 -0.46
C GLY A 346 9.89 26.67 -0.78
N LYS A 347 10.61 25.69 -0.21
CA LYS A 347 10.36 24.26 -0.45
C LYS A 347 8.96 23.83 -0.03
N LYS A 348 8.46 24.33 1.11
CA LYS A 348 7.12 24.01 1.59
C LYS A 348 6.03 24.48 0.62
N LEU A 349 6.19 25.64 -0.01
CA LEU A 349 5.26 26.07 -1.07
C LEU A 349 5.28 25.10 -2.24
N ALA A 350 6.47 24.68 -2.69
CA ALA A 350 6.60 23.72 -3.79
C ALA A 350 5.89 22.40 -3.47
N ASP A 351 6.10 21.85 -2.27
CA ASP A 351 5.47 20.59 -1.85
C ASP A 351 3.96 20.70 -1.70
N VAL A 352 3.45 21.79 -1.10
CA VAL A 352 2.00 22.03 -1.02
C VAL A 352 1.40 22.14 -2.41
N CYS A 353 2.03 22.92 -3.30
CA CYS A 353 1.57 23.04 -4.68
C CYS A 353 1.61 21.70 -5.43
N PHE A 354 2.63 20.88 -5.20
CA PHE A 354 2.71 19.52 -5.72
C PHE A 354 1.52 18.68 -5.23
N LEU A 355 1.29 18.59 -3.92
CA LEU A 355 0.18 17.79 -3.35
C LEU A 355 -1.21 18.25 -3.81
N LEU A 356 -1.40 19.55 -4.05
CA LEU A 356 -2.67 20.09 -4.53
C LEU A 356 -2.91 19.82 -6.02
N LEU A 357 -1.86 19.76 -6.84
CA LEU A 357 -1.96 19.68 -8.31
C LEU A 357 -1.67 18.28 -8.85
N HIS A 358 -0.96 17.47 -8.08
CA HIS A 358 -0.68 16.08 -8.40
C HIS A 358 -1.93 15.24 -8.13
N ASP A 359 -2.27 14.39 -9.08
CA ASP A 359 -3.43 13.51 -9.00
C ASP A 359 -3.10 12.25 -8.16
N THR A 360 -2.73 12.44 -6.88
CA THR A 360 -2.44 11.32 -5.95
C THR A 360 -3.65 10.77 -5.25
N HIS A 361 -4.85 11.28 -5.53
CA HIS A 361 -6.02 10.77 -4.83
C HIS A 361 -6.25 9.39 -5.38
N TYR A 362 -5.71 8.41 -4.65
CA TYR A 362 -5.78 6.98 -4.85
C TYR A 362 -7.24 6.64 -5.14
N GLU A 363 -7.65 6.83 -6.40
CA GLU A 363 -8.73 6.13 -7.02
C GLU A 363 -8.22 4.71 -7.01
N ILE A 364 -8.66 4.09 -5.93
CA ILE A 364 -8.40 2.78 -5.41
C ILE A 364 -7.89 1.93 -6.56
N LEU A 365 -6.68 1.38 -6.42
CA LEU A 365 -6.06 0.37 -7.31
C LEU A 365 -6.97 -0.85 -7.62
N PHE A 366 -8.24 -0.83 -7.21
CA PHE A 366 -9.27 -1.82 -7.43
C PHE A 366 -10.55 -1.32 -8.13
N PHE A 367 -10.79 -0.01 -8.35
CA PHE A 367 -12.10 0.45 -8.84
C PHE A 367 -12.03 1.56 -9.90
N ASN A 368 -12.90 1.41 -10.90
CA ASN A 368 -13.05 2.18 -12.15
C ASN A 368 -13.50 3.63 -11.95
N GLY A 369 -12.73 4.41 -11.20
CA GLY A 369 -12.89 5.85 -11.16
C GLY A 369 -12.61 6.45 -12.53
N THR A 370 -13.59 7.16 -13.09
CA THR A 370 -13.31 8.18 -14.10
C THR A 370 -12.39 9.22 -13.45
N PRO A 371 -11.29 9.63 -14.11
CA PRO A 371 -10.38 10.64 -13.57
C PRO A 371 -11.19 11.82 -13.02
N ARG A 372 -11.12 12.06 -11.71
CA ARG A 372 -11.80 13.20 -11.10
C ARG A 372 -11.08 14.46 -11.55
N GLU A 373 -11.83 15.46 -12.00
CA GLU A 373 -11.27 16.79 -12.18
C GLU A 373 -10.65 17.26 -10.85
N ASN A 374 -9.35 17.57 -10.90
CA ASN A 374 -8.68 18.18 -9.76
C ASN A 374 -9.25 19.59 -9.54
N LYS A 375 -10.06 19.74 -8.49
CA LYS A 375 -10.73 21.01 -8.17
C LYS A 375 -9.76 22.17 -7.94
N TYR A 376 -8.55 21.90 -7.43
CA TYR A 376 -7.53 22.93 -7.17
C TYR A 376 -6.84 23.39 -8.45
N ALA A 377 -6.75 22.52 -9.46
CA ALA A 377 -6.14 22.83 -10.75
C ALA A 377 -6.86 23.98 -11.49
N GLN A 378 -8.12 24.27 -11.14
CA GLN A 378 -8.88 25.39 -11.70
C GLN A 378 -8.39 26.77 -11.23
N ASP A 379 -7.60 26.84 -10.14
CA ASP A 379 -7.06 28.09 -9.62
C ASP A 379 -5.78 28.52 -10.37
N GLU A 380 -5.88 29.57 -11.19
CA GLU A 380 -4.75 30.15 -11.92
C GLU A 380 -3.61 30.66 -11.03
N SER A 381 -3.92 31.13 -9.82
CA SER A 381 -2.90 31.61 -8.88
C SER A 381 -2.05 30.45 -8.37
N LEU A 382 -2.64 29.28 -8.16
CA LEU A 382 -1.94 28.06 -7.76
C LEU A 382 -0.99 27.59 -8.87
N ARG A 383 -1.45 27.55 -10.13
CA ARG A 383 -0.60 27.21 -11.30
C ARG A 383 0.62 28.14 -11.43
N ARG A 384 0.43 29.45 -11.21
CA ARG A 384 1.54 30.41 -11.20
C ARG A 384 2.52 30.18 -10.05
N LYS A 385 2.01 29.86 -8.85
CA LYS A 385 2.85 29.57 -7.68
C LYS A 385 3.69 28.32 -7.85
N ILE A 386 3.14 27.26 -8.45
CA ILE A 386 3.94 26.07 -8.72
C ILE A 386 5.05 26.37 -9.74
N ALA A 387 4.78 27.13 -10.80
CA ALA A 387 5.82 27.52 -11.77
C ALA A 387 7.01 28.21 -11.09
N VAL A 388 6.72 29.17 -10.19
CA VAL A 388 7.76 29.91 -9.43
C VAL A 388 8.56 29.02 -8.48
N SER A 389 7.94 27.98 -7.92
CA SER A 389 8.56 27.11 -6.91
C SER A 389 9.04 25.75 -7.46
N PHE A 390 8.82 25.48 -8.75
CA PHE A 390 9.04 24.18 -9.39
C PHE A 390 10.48 23.67 -9.26
N SER A 391 11.47 24.56 -9.32
CA SER A 391 12.89 24.20 -9.22
C SER A 391 13.24 23.53 -7.90
N LEU A 392 12.47 23.80 -6.83
CA LEU A 392 12.66 23.26 -5.48
C LEU A 392 12.12 21.83 -5.33
N LEU A 393 11.33 21.32 -6.28
CA LEU A 393 10.85 19.95 -6.28
C LEU A 393 11.99 18.95 -6.54
N ASN A 394 11.83 17.74 -5.99
CA ASN A 394 12.71 16.63 -6.34
C ASN A 394 12.39 16.07 -7.73
N ASN A 395 13.25 15.20 -8.25
CA ASN A 395 13.14 14.68 -9.61
C ASN A 395 11.83 13.90 -9.86
N ASN A 396 11.40 13.06 -8.90
CA ASN A 396 10.14 12.32 -9.02
C ASN A 396 8.97 13.30 -9.12
N GLN A 397 8.88 14.25 -8.19
CA GLN A 397 7.82 15.28 -8.21
C GLN A 397 7.79 16.08 -9.52
N LYS A 398 8.97 16.40 -10.07
CA LYS A 398 9.07 17.08 -11.39
C LYS A 398 8.58 16.18 -12.51
N SER A 399 8.97 14.91 -12.51
CA SER A 399 8.53 13.92 -13.50
C SER A 399 7.01 13.75 -13.46
N ASP A 400 6.44 13.55 -12.27
CA ASP A 400 5.00 13.34 -12.06
C ASP A 400 4.17 14.55 -12.55
N LEU A 401 4.62 15.78 -12.23
CA LEU A 401 3.93 17.00 -12.66
C LEU A 401 4.05 17.27 -14.16
N LEU A 402 5.21 17.01 -14.76
CA LEU A 402 5.39 17.21 -16.20
C LEU A 402 4.81 16.04 -17.02
N GLY A 403 4.63 14.88 -16.41
CA GLY A 403 3.98 13.71 -16.98
C GLY A 403 2.48 13.78 -16.80
N GLU A 404 2.01 13.01 -15.82
CA GLU A 404 0.60 12.67 -15.58
C GLU A 404 -0.24 13.89 -15.17
N SER A 405 0.37 14.85 -14.45
CA SER A 405 -0.37 16.02 -13.94
C SER A 405 -0.17 17.30 -14.78
N TRP A 406 0.33 17.20 -16.02
CA TRP A 406 0.65 18.38 -16.83
C TRP A 406 -0.57 19.28 -17.08
N GLN A 407 -1.74 18.67 -17.34
CA GLN A 407 -2.99 19.42 -17.56
C GLN A 407 -3.38 20.27 -16.34
N ASN A 408 -3.00 19.84 -15.14
CA ASN A 408 -3.31 20.56 -13.90
C ASN A 408 -2.40 21.78 -13.68
N ILE A 409 -1.19 21.77 -14.23
CA ILE A 409 -0.17 22.80 -13.98
C ILE A 409 0.10 23.72 -15.17
N SER A 410 -0.29 23.33 -16.38
CA SER A 410 0.05 24.04 -17.61
C SER A 410 -0.36 25.52 -17.58
N CYS A 411 0.63 26.41 -17.64
CA CYS A 411 0.43 27.86 -17.78
C CYS A 411 1.64 28.51 -18.46
N LYS A 412 1.49 29.77 -18.89
CA LYS A 412 2.53 30.50 -19.63
C LYS A 412 3.80 30.72 -18.79
N GLU A 413 3.66 30.86 -17.48
CA GLU A 413 4.74 31.06 -16.53
C GLU A 413 5.73 29.89 -16.47
N PHE A 414 5.34 28.69 -16.93
CA PHE A 414 6.25 27.56 -17.06
C PHE A 414 7.24 27.70 -18.22
N GLU A 415 6.99 28.55 -19.22
CA GLU A 415 7.91 28.65 -20.37
C GLU A 415 9.38 28.96 -19.97
N PRO A 416 9.69 29.98 -19.16
CA PRO A 416 11.05 30.20 -18.68
C PRO A 416 11.55 29.06 -17.78
N VAL A 417 10.70 28.53 -16.91
CA VAL A 417 11.05 27.42 -15.99
C VAL A 417 11.52 26.19 -16.76
N LEU A 418 10.81 25.83 -17.83
CA LEU A 418 11.15 24.69 -18.67
C LEU A 418 12.44 24.92 -19.47
N LYS A 419 12.71 26.14 -19.95
CA LYS A 419 13.98 26.47 -20.61
C LYS A 419 15.16 26.27 -19.67
N ASP A 420 15.06 26.79 -18.45
CA ASP A 420 16.11 26.66 -17.43
C ASP A 420 16.31 25.20 -17.03
N LEU A 421 15.21 24.45 -16.84
CA LEU A 421 15.27 23.03 -16.50
C LEU A 421 15.91 22.18 -17.59
N ILE A 422 15.61 22.44 -18.87
CA ILE A 422 16.23 21.77 -20.01
C ILE A 422 17.74 21.98 -20.00
N GLN A 423 18.18 23.22 -19.74
CA GLN A 423 19.60 23.54 -19.70
C GLN A 423 20.29 22.86 -18.50
N ASP A 424 19.71 22.95 -17.30
CA ASP A 424 20.22 22.28 -16.10
C ASP A 424 20.34 20.76 -16.28
N CYS A 425 19.34 20.12 -16.90
CA CYS A 425 19.39 18.69 -17.18
C CYS A 425 20.51 18.32 -18.17
N LYS A 426 20.68 19.12 -19.24
CA LYS A 426 21.78 18.91 -20.21
C LYS A 426 23.15 19.04 -19.56
N ASP A 427 23.33 20.06 -18.74
CA ASP A 427 24.60 20.32 -18.07
C ASP A 427 24.95 19.20 -17.09
N LYS A 428 23.96 18.70 -16.32
CA LYS A 428 24.14 17.55 -15.42
C LYS A 428 24.43 16.25 -16.15
N LEU A 429 23.74 15.98 -17.26
CA LEU A 429 23.99 14.79 -18.09
C LEU A 429 25.40 14.84 -18.70
N ALA A 430 25.80 15.98 -19.28
CA ALA A 430 27.14 16.16 -19.84
C ALA A 430 28.25 16.09 -18.78
N TYR A 431 27.95 16.51 -17.54
CA TYR A 431 28.87 16.33 -16.42
C TYR A 431 28.99 14.85 -16.04
N ASN A 432 27.88 14.11 -15.92
CA ASN A 432 27.89 12.70 -15.54
C ASN A 432 28.62 11.81 -16.56
N GLU A 433 28.41 12.05 -17.86
CA GLU A 433 29.10 11.36 -18.95
C GLU A 433 30.63 11.49 -18.87
N LYS A 434 31.15 12.53 -18.19
CA LYS A 434 32.59 12.75 -18.00
C LYS A 434 33.15 12.14 -16.70
N HIS A 435 32.31 11.86 -15.71
CA HIS A 435 32.76 11.55 -14.34
C HIS A 435 32.31 10.17 -13.83
N GLU A 436 31.56 9.39 -14.62
CA GLU A 436 31.12 8.01 -14.30
C GLU A 436 30.59 7.87 -12.85
N SER A 437 29.71 8.79 -12.42
CA SER A 437 29.18 8.75 -11.05
C SER A 437 28.11 7.66 -10.90
N GLU A 438 28.40 6.63 -10.10
CA GLU A 438 27.47 5.52 -9.81
C GLU A 438 26.19 5.96 -9.06
N SER A 439 26.17 7.14 -8.44
CA SER A 439 25.03 7.60 -7.62
C SER A 439 24.05 8.52 -8.33
N PHE A 440 24.24 8.79 -9.63
CA PHE A 440 23.41 9.72 -10.39
C PHE A 440 22.25 8.98 -11.07
N ASP A 441 21.01 9.40 -10.79
CA ASP A 441 19.82 8.89 -11.47
C ASP A 441 19.71 9.48 -12.88
N GLU A 442 20.52 8.93 -13.78
CA GLU A 442 20.58 9.35 -15.18
C GLU A 442 19.23 9.16 -15.89
N ARG A 443 18.54 8.06 -15.58
CA ARG A 443 17.24 7.74 -16.19
C ARG A 443 16.20 8.80 -15.83
N GLY A 444 16.03 9.10 -14.54
CA GLY A 444 15.08 10.12 -14.09
C GLY A 444 15.39 11.50 -14.66
N MET A 445 16.68 11.86 -14.77
CA MET A 445 17.08 13.14 -15.38
C MET A 445 16.81 13.21 -16.88
N ARG A 446 17.05 12.13 -17.63
CA ARG A 446 16.69 12.06 -19.06
C ARG A 446 15.18 12.17 -19.25
N GLU A 447 14.41 11.51 -18.40
CA GLU A 447 12.94 11.60 -18.43
C GLU A 447 12.46 13.05 -18.20
N ILE A 448 12.95 13.75 -17.19
CA ILE A 448 12.60 15.15 -16.91
C ILE A 448 12.98 16.08 -18.06
N LEU A 449 14.20 15.95 -18.61
CA LEU A 449 14.65 16.73 -19.75
C LEU A 449 13.65 16.63 -20.91
N GLU A 450 13.22 15.42 -21.17
CA GLU A 450 12.38 15.10 -22.29
C GLU A 450 10.92 15.56 -22.10
N PHE A 451 10.36 15.35 -20.91
CA PHE A 451 9.11 15.97 -20.52
C PHE A 451 9.17 17.49 -20.69
N ALA A 452 10.22 18.13 -20.18
CA ALA A 452 10.36 19.58 -20.25
C ALA A 452 10.40 20.12 -21.68
N ARG A 453 11.07 19.42 -22.61
CA ARG A 453 11.11 19.78 -24.04
C ARG A 453 9.72 19.69 -24.67
N ILE A 454 8.99 18.61 -24.41
CA ILE A 454 7.61 18.44 -24.90
C ILE A 454 6.72 19.57 -24.40
N ARG A 455 6.73 19.81 -23.09
CA ARG A 455 5.87 20.81 -22.47
C ARG A 455 6.20 22.22 -22.95
N LEU A 456 7.48 22.51 -23.20
CA LEU A 456 7.91 23.78 -23.78
C LEU A 456 7.36 23.96 -25.20
N LEU A 457 7.44 22.94 -26.06
CA LEU A 457 6.88 23.00 -27.41
C LEU A 457 5.36 23.15 -27.40
N GLN A 458 4.67 22.49 -26.46
CA GLN A 458 3.22 22.65 -26.25
C GLN A 458 2.86 24.10 -25.90
N LEU A 459 3.55 24.71 -24.92
CA LEU A 459 3.31 26.11 -24.53
C LEU A 459 3.62 27.11 -25.65
N GLN A 460 4.62 26.83 -26.48
CA GLN A 460 4.99 27.68 -27.61
C GLN A 460 4.08 27.54 -28.83
N GLY A 461 3.08 26.64 -28.79
CA GLY A 461 2.23 26.35 -29.93
C GLY A 461 2.98 25.70 -31.11
N LYS A 462 4.14 25.09 -30.86
CA LYS A 462 5.01 24.44 -31.87
C LYS A 462 4.59 23.00 -32.12
N GLY A 463 3.33 22.85 -32.56
CA GLY A 463 2.71 21.53 -32.74
C GLY A 463 3.44 20.65 -33.76
N LYS A 464 4.04 21.24 -34.80
CA LYS A 464 4.77 20.50 -35.84
C LYS A 464 6.07 19.91 -35.27
N GLU A 465 6.89 20.72 -34.63
CA GLU A 465 8.15 20.30 -34.02
C GLU A 465 7.91 19.28 -32.89
N LEU A 466 6.81 19.47 -32.13
CA LEU A 466 6.38 18.49 -31.13
C LEU A 466 6.05 17.15 -31.77
N ARG A 467 5.26 17.14 -32.86
CA ARG A 467 4.90 15.93 -33.60
C ARG A 467 6.16 15.22 -34.11
N GLU A 468 7.05 15.94 -34.77
CA GLU A 468 8.32 15.41 -35.30
C GLU A 468 9.17 14.79 -34.19
N MET A 469 9.30 15.48 -33.05
CA MET A 469 10.06 14.96 -31.91
C MET A 469 9.47 13.68 -31.32
N ILE A 470 8.14 13.61 -31.14
CA ILE A 470 7.47 12.40 -30.63
C ILE A 470 7.65 11.23 -31.62
N ILE A 471 7.54 11.48 -32.93
CA ILE A 471 7.76 10.45 -33.95
C ILE A 471 9.19 9.91 -33.90
N GLU A 472 10.20 10.78 -33.80
CA GLU A 472 11.59 10.34 -33.67
C GLU A 472 11.81 9.46 -32.42
N TYR A 473 11.06 9.71 -31.34
CA TYR A 473 11.09 8.83 -30.18
C TYR A 473 10.41 7.49 -30.42
N MET A 474 9.26 7.47 -31.08
CA MET A 474 8.56 6.23 -31.43
C MET A 474 9.40 5.29 -32.29
N LYS A 475 10.36 5.83 -33.07
CA LYS A 475 11.26 5.02 -33.90
C LYS A 475 12.26 4.17 -33.09
N LYS A 476 12.50 4.49 -31.82
CA LYS A 476 13.46 3.74 -30.98
C LYS A 476 12.94 2.34 -30.65
N PRO A 477 13.80 1.31 -30.53
CA PRO A 477 13.38 -0.06 -30.19
C PRO A 477 12.64 -0.21 -28.86
N SER A 478 13.04 0.60 -27.88
CA SER A 478 12.36 0.75 -26.60
C SER A 478 12.24 2.25 -26.35
N PRO A 479 11.16 2.90 -26.81
CA PRO A 479 11.01 4.33 -26.62
C PRO A 479 10.91 4.61 -25.13
N ASP A 480 11.84 5.37 -24.54
CA ASP A 480 11.92 5.59 -23.09
C ASP A 480 10.82 6.50 -22.51
N PHE A 481 9.95 7.05 -23.35
CA PHE A 481 8.87 7.97 -22.93
C PHE A 481 7.67 7.33 -22.24
N ASN A 482 7.05 8.12 -21.37
CA ASN A 482 5.75 7.84 -20.78
C ASN A 482 4.69 7.55 -21.89
N ARG A 483 3.82 6.57 -21.61
CA ARG A 483 2.70 6.10 -22.46
C ARG A 483 1.85 7.26 -22.97
N GLU A 484 1.47 8.19 -22.11
CA GLU A 484 0.54 9.27 -22.45
C GLU A 484 1.09 10.19 -23.55
N ILE A 485 2.39 10.50 -23.50
CA ILE A 485 3.05 11.33 -24.52
C ILE A 485 3.05 10.63 -25.86
N LEU A 486 3.48 9.37 -25.85
CA LEU A 486 3.53 8.57 -27.06
C LEU A 486 2.14 8.49 -27.69
N LEU A 487 1.08 8.40 -26.89
CA LEU A 487 -0.30 8.33 -27.39
C LEU A 487 -0.98 9.70 -27.63
N SER A 488 -0.27 10.80 -27.42
CA SER A 488 -0.85 12.16 -27.47
C SER A 488 -0.99 12.76 -28.88
N LEU A 489 -0.36 12.18 -29.90
CA LEU A 489 -0.51 12.67 -31.26
C LEU A 489 -1.95 12.51 -31.74
N LYS A 490 -2.47 13.55 -32.39
CA LYS A 490 -3.83 13.58 -32.95
C LYS A 490 -3.99 12.70 -34.18
N ASP A 491 -2.88 12.31 -34.80
CA ASP A 491 -2.85 11.41 -35.95
C ASP A 491 -3.62 10.12 -35.65
N GLU A 492 -4.48 9.69 -36.58
CA GLU A 492 -5.18 8.42 -36.46
C GLU A 492 -4.23 7.25 -36.77
N THR A 493 -3.35 7.44 -37.75
CA THR A 493 -2.29 6.50 -38.14
C THR A 493 -1.01 7.26 -38.51
N LEU A 494 0.13 6.58 -38.43
CA LEU A 494 1.47 7.07 -38.78
C LEU A 494 2.15 6.04 -39.69
N PRO A 495 1.83 6.00 -40.99
CA PRO A 495 2.40 5.01 -41.92
C PRO A 495 3.94 5.00 -41.95
N GLU A 496 4.58 6.14 -41.67
CA GLU A 496 6.04 6.27 -41.55
C GLU A 496 6.66 5.45 -40.41
N LEU A 497 5.83 4.93 -39.49
CA LEU A 497 6.27 4.10 -38.37
C LEU A 497 6.03 2.61 -38.58
N ASP A 498 5.21 2.20 -39.54
CA ASP A 498 4.78 0.81 -39.73
C ASP A 498 5.96 -0.19 -39.74
N ASP A 499 6.93 0.02 -40.62
CA ASP A 499 8.07 -0.90 -40.79
C ASP A 499 8.97 -0.92 -39.53
N ILE A 500 9.10 0.23 -38.85
CA ILE A 500 9.93 0.38 -37.64
C ILE A 500 9.24 -0.28 -36.44
N LEU A 501 7.94 -0.05 -36.27
CA LEU A 501 7.15 -0.68 -35.22
C LEU A 501 7.12 -2.20 -35.40
N LEU A 502 6.99 -2.67 -36.64
CA LEU A 502 7.09 -4.09 -36.96
C LEU A 502 8.47 -4.67 -36.61
N GLN A 503 9.55 -3.93 -36.88
CA GLN A 503 10.89 -4.35 -36.46
C GLN A 503 11.02 -4.40 -34.93
N ASN A 504 10.40 -3.45 -34.22
CA ASN A 504 10.50 -3.35 -32.77
C ASN A 504 9.69 -4.43 -32.06
N ILE A 505 8.46 -4.71 -32.52
CA ILE A 505 7.63 -5.78 -31.96
C ILE A 505 8.26 -7.17 -32.17
N ARG A 506 8.98 -7.38 -33.28
CA ARG A 506 9.76 -8.62 -33.52
C ARG A 506 10.85 -8.84 -32.48
N LYS A 507 11.40 -7.77 -31.88
CA LYS A 507 12.42 -7.85 -30.83
C LYS A 507 11.81 -8.03 -29.44
N ASN A 508 10.75 -7.29 -29.16
CA ASN A 508 10.06 -7.33 -27.87
C ASN A 508 8.57 -7.02 -28.07
N MET A 509 7.76 -8.09 -28.12
CA MET A 509 6.33 -7.99 -28.36
C MET A 509 5.56 -7.40 -27.17
N ASP A 510 6.02 -7.65 -25.95
CA ASP A 510 5.46 -7.12 -24.70
C ASP A 510 5.91 -5.67 -24.41
N GLY A 511 6.70 -5.06 -25.31
CA GLY A 511 7.20 -3.71 -25.17
C GLY A 511 6.21 -2.63 -25.60
N ARG A 512 6.61 -1.36 -25.48
CA ARG A 512 5.81 -0.19 -25.90
C ARG A 512 5.44 -0.18 -27.40
N ALA A 513 6.11 -1.00 -28.22
CA ALA A 513 5.80 -1.14 -29.63
C ALA A 513 4.38 -1.66 -29.88
N SER A 514 3.86 -2.57 -29.06
CA SER A 514 2.50 -3.12 -29.23
C SER A 514 1.43 -2.05 -29.07
N MET A 515 1.57 -1.23 -28.03
CA MET A 515 0.70 -0.08 -27.76
C MET A 515 0.77 0.97 -28.87
N LEU A 516 1.96 1.24 -29.42
CA LEU A 516 2.14 2.14 -30.56
C LEU A 516 1.52 1.57 -31.84
N ILE A 517 1.63 0.25 -32.07
CA ILE A 517 1.00 -0.44 -33.19
C ILE A 517 -0.52 -0.28 -33.11
N ARG A 518 -1.12 -0.59 -31.96
CA ARG A 518 -2.55 -0.37 -31.74
C ARG A 518 -2.98 1.05 -32.06
N ARG A 519 -2.24 2.03 -31.56
CA ARG A 519 -2.65 3.43 -31.69
C ARG A 519 -2.43 3.99 -33.10
N TYR A 520 -1.30 3.69 -33.74
CA TYR A 520 -0.82 4.42 -34.92
C TYR A 520 -0.50 3.56 -36.15
N ALA A 521 -0.32 2.24 -36.03
CA ALA A 521 -0.01 1.45 -37.21
C ALA A 521 -1.20 1.41 -38.17
N THR A 522 -0.92 1.28 -39.47
CA THR A 522 -1.92 1.07 -40.51
C THR A 522 -2.23 -0.42 -40.68
N SER A 523 -3.21 -0.78 -41.51
CA SER A 523 -3.48 -2.17 -41.88
C SER A 523 -2.36 -2.83 -42.71
N LYS A 524 -1.37 -2.06 -43.21
CA LYS A 524 -0.27 -2.57 -44.05
C LYS A 524 0.52 -3.70 -43.37
N ILE A 525 0.80 -3.56 -42.07
CA ILE A 525 1.61 -4.53 -41.30
C ILE A 525 0.77 -5.62 -40.62
N LEU A 526 -0.55 -5.62 -40.83
CA LEU A 526 -1.45 -6.55 -40.17
C LEU A 526 -1.09 -8.02 -40.42
N PRO A 527 -0.81 -8.47 -41.66
CA PRO A 527 -0.44 -9.86 -41.91
C PRO A 527 0.79 -10.30 -41.11
N ASP A 528 1.82 -9.44 -41.03
CA ASP A 528 3.04 -9.73 -40.27
C ASP A 528 2.78 -9.75 -38.76
N VAL A 529 1.95 -8.85 -38.24
CA VAL A 529 1.62 -8.81 -36.81
C VAL A 529 0.80 -10.05 -36.42
N VAL A 530 -0.13 -10.48 -37.25
CA VAL A 530 -0.92 -11.71 -37.06
C VAL A 530 0.01 -12.93 -37.03
N GLU A 531 0.91 -13.07 -38.00
CA GLU A 531 1.87 -14.17 -38.04
C GLU A 531 2.74 -14.22 -36.75
N LEU A 532 3.20 -13.05 -36.29
CA LEU A 532 3.98 -12.96 -35.06
C LEU A 532 3.18 -13.37 -33.83
N LEU A 533 1.92 -12.94 -33.73
CA LEU A 533 1.03 -13.31 -32.64
C LEU A 533 0.75 -14.81 -32.65
N GLU A 534 0.40 -15.39 -33.80
CA GLU A 534 0.14 -16.83 -33.96
C GLU A 534 1.35 -17.66 -33.55
N LYS A 535 2.55 -17.26 -33.98
CA LYS A 535 3.81 -17.91 -33.58
C LYS A 535 4.02 -17.83 -32.07
N LYS A 536 3.70 -16.69 -31.45
CA LYS A 536 3.84 -16.47 -30.01
C LYS A 536 2.82 -17.29 -29.21
N LEU A 537 1.59 -17.40 -29.70
CA LEU A 537 0.53 -18.22 -29.10
C LEU A 537 0.81 -19.72 -29.25
N ALA A 538 1.47 -20.14 -30.34
CA ALA A 538 1.89 -21.52 -30.56
C ALA A 538 3.05 -21.95 -29.64
N ASP A 539 3.84 -21.01 -29.11
CA ASP A 539 4.93 -21.30 -28.20
C ASP A 539 4.43 -21.81 -26.85
N LYS A 540 4.60 -23.11 -26.61
CA LYS A 540 4.19 -23.79 -25.37
C LYS A 540 4.99 -23.33 -24.16
N ASN A 541 6.17 -22.75 -24.33
CA ASN A 541 7.01 -22.28 -23.23
C ASN A 541 6.59 -20.88 -22.75
N ASN A 542 5.69 -20.21 -23.46
CA ASN A 542 5.24 -18.87 -23.11
C ASN A 542 3.86 -18.93 -22.45
N SER A 543 3.83 -19.14 -21.13
CA SER A 543 2.59 -19.31 -20.37
C SER A 543 1.83 -18.02 -20.11
N SER A 544 2.48 -16.85 -20.23
CA SER A 544 1.85 -15.55 -19.98
C SER A 544 2.35 -14.52 -20.99
N PHE A 545 1.44 -13.94 -21.76
CA PHE A 545 1.74 -12.94 -22.78
C PHE A 545 0.68 -11.84 -22.75
N ASP A 546 1.09 -10.58 -22.79
CA ASP A 546 0.16 -9.45 -22.80
C ASP A 546 -0.23 -9.09 -24.24
N ALA A 547 -1.21 -9.83 -24.78
CA ALA A 547 -1.68 -9.66 -26.14
C ALA A 547 -2.66 -8.49 -26.31
N GLY A 548 -3.13 -7.85 -25.23
CA GLY A 548 -4.28 -6.94 -25.26
C GLY A 548 -4.14 -5.82 -26.29
N GLU A 549 -2.96 -5.19 -26.34
CA GLU A 549 -2.65 -4.11 -27.29
C GLU A 549 -2.66 -4.61 -28.76
N ILE A 550 -2.12 -5.80 -29.04
CA ILE A 550 -2.08 -6.37 -30.39
C ILE A 550 -3.44 -6.87 -30.85
N LEU A 551 -4.19 -7.52 -29.96
CA LEU A 551 -5.55 -7.93 -30.27
C LEU A 551 -6.43 -6.71 -30.54
N ALA A 552 -6.26 -5.61 -29.79
CA ALA A 552 -6.97 -4.37 -30.08
C ALA A 552 -6.59 -3.78 -31.45
N TYR A 553 -5.32 -3.88 -31.87
CA TYR A 553 -4.89 -3.53 -33.22
C TYR A 553 -5.58 -4.41 -34.28
N MET A 554 -5.64 -5.72 -34.07
CA MET A 554 -6.30 -6.64 -35.00
C MET A 554 -7.81 -6.39 -35.04
N MET A 555 -8.47 -6.15 -33.90
CA MET A 555 -9.89 -5.77 -33.81
C MET A 555 -10.22 -4.53 -34.64
N LYS A 556 -9.30 -3.55 -34.72
CA LYS A 556 -9.44 -2.34 -35.54
C LYS A 556 -9.56 -2.64 -37.04
N TYR A 557 -8.94 -3.71 -37.55
CA TYR A 557 -8.83 -3.97 -38.99
C TYR A 557 -9.45 -5.29 -39.48
N GLN A 558 -9.57 -6.30 -38.62
CA GLN A 558 -10.07 -7.65 -38.90
C GLN A 558 -10.85 -8.16 -37.69
N LYS A 559 -11.96 -7.48 -37.38
CA LYS A 559 -12.76 -7.74 -36.18
C LYS A 559 -13.19 -9.21 -36.07
N GLU A 560 -13.87 -9.73 -37.09
CA GLU A 560 -14.45 -11.09 -37.06
C GLU A 560 -13.39 -12.18 -36.91
N GLU A 561 -12.28 -12.07 -37.64
CA GLU A 561 -11.17 -13.01 -37.54
C GLU A 561 -10.47 -12.93 -36.18
N THR A 562 -10.33 -11.72 -35.62
CA THR A 562 -9.75 -11.53 -34.29
C THR A 562 -10.64 -12.14 -33.21
N MET A 563 -11.95 -11.94 -33.30
CA MET A 563 -12.93 -12.51 -32.37
C MET A 563 -12.84 -14.04 -32.37
N LYS A 564 -12.79 -14.64 -33.57
CA LYS A 564 -12.63 -16.08 -33.73
C LYS A 564 -11.31 -16.59 -33.13
N CYS A 565 -10.19 -15.94 -33.44
CA CYS A 565 -8.86 -16.32 -32.93
C CYS A 565 -8.79 -16.21 -31.39
N LEU A 566 -9.35 -15.15 -30.82
CA LEU A 566 -9.41 -14.95 -29.39
C LEU A 566 -10.28 -16.02 -28.71
N LYS A 567 -11.45 -16.33 -29.28
CA LYS A 567 -12.32 -17.42 -28.82
C LYS A 567 -11.56 -18.75 -28.76
N GLU A 568 -10.95 -19.16 -29.87
CA GLU A 568 -10.17 -20.40 -29.97
C GLU A 568 -9.00 -20.43 -28.97
N SER A 569 -8.33 -19.30 -28.74
CA SER A 569 -7.20 -19.21 -27.81
C SER A 569 -7.62 -19.32 -26.36
N LEU A 570 -8.75 -18.70 -25.98
CA LEU A 570 -9.30 -18.78 -24.63
C LEU A 570 -9.77 -20.19 -24.30
N VAL A 571 -10.49 -20.84 -25.23
CA VAL A 571 -10.93 -22.25 -25.10
C VAL A 571 -9.73 -23.19 -25.00
N ALA A 572 -8.65 -22.91 -25.75
CA ALA A 572 -7.38 -23.63 -25.62
C ALA A 572 -6.64 -23.37 -24.28
N GLY A 573 -7.22 -22.55 -23.41
CA GLY A 573 -6.75 -22.28 -22.05
C GLY A 573 -5.57 -21.30 -21.98
N LYS A 574 -5.32 -20.50 -23.02
CA LYS A 574 -4.26 -19.50 -23.01
C LYS A 574 -4.58 -18.37 -22.02
N GLU A 575 -3.60 -17.97 -21.22
CA GLU A 575 -3.75 -16.80 -20.35
C GLU A 575 -3.51 -15.52 -21.15
N ILE A 576 -4.60 -14.89 -21.58
CA ILE A 576 -4.57 -13.62 -22.29
C ILE A 576 -5.16 -12.55 -21.38
N ARG A 577 -4.43 -11.46 -21.17
CA ARG A 577 -4.94 -10.29 -20.46
C ARG A 577 -5.76 -9.44 -21.42
N LEU A 578 -7.05 -9.27 -21.13
CA LEU A 578 -8.00 -8.58 -22.01
C LEU A 578 -8.49 -7.26 -21.42
N ARG A 579 -7.84 -6.75 -20.36
CA ARG A 579 -8.22 -5.49 -19.72
C ARG A 579 -8.19 -4.31 -20.69
N ASP A 580 -7.12 -4.14 -21.48
CA ASP A 580 -7.06 -3.07 -22.48
C ASP A 580 -8.11 -3.25 -23.59
N LEU A 581 -8.47 -4.51 -23.91
CA LEU A 581 -9.56 -4.80 -24.86
C LEU A 581 -10.92 -4.38 -24.30
N TYR A 582 -11.21 -4.63 -23.02
CA TYR A 582 -12.43 -4.12 -22.37
C TYR A 582 -12.56 -2.60 -22.45
N ILE A 583 -11.45 -1.87 -22.30
CA ILE A 583 -11.48 -0.41 -22.36
C ILE A 583 -11.86 0.09 -23.77
N LEU A 584 -11.46 -0.64 -24.81
CA LEU A 584 -11.55 -0.20 -26.21
C LEU A 584 -12.72 -0.81 -26.98
N TYR A 585 -13.03 -2.08 -26.70
CA TYR A 585 -14.03 -2.93 -27.36
C TYR A 585 -14.83 -3.69 -26.29
N PRO A 586 -15.50 -3.00 -25.36
CA PRO A 586 -16.14 -3.64 -24.22
C PRO A 586 -17.25 -4.61 -24.64
N ASP A 587 -18.02 -4.27 -25.67
CA ASP A 587 -19.15 -5.06 -26.14
C ASP A 587 -18.69 -6.41 -26.71
N GLU A 588 -17.68 -6.34 -27.59
CA GLU A 588 -17.06 -7.49 -28.23
C GLU A 588 -16.36 -8.39 -27.21
N THR A 589 -15.66 -7.78 -26.25
CA THR A 589 -14.95 -8.53 -25.22
C THR A 589 -15.95 -9.27 -24.31
N GLU A 590 -17.07 -8.64 -23.94
CA GLU A 590 -18.15 -9.33 -23.23
C GLU A 590 -18.75 -10.48 -24.04
N GLU A 591 -19.03 -10.26 -25.32
CA GLU A 591 -19.60 -11.29 -26.20
C GLU A 591 -18.70 -12.53 -26.25
N ILE A 592 -17.39 -12.35 -26.46
CA ILE A 592 -16.43 -13.45 -26.42
C ILE A 592 -16.45 -14.16 -25.07
N TYR A 593 -16.45 -13.40 -23.97
CA TYR A 593 -16.40 -13.99 -22.64
C TYR A 593 -17.60 -14.89 -22.40
N ILE A 594 -18.80 -14.42 -22.70
CA ILE A 594 -20.01 -15.24 -22.60
C ILE A 594 -19.95 -16.47 -23.51
N ASP A 595 -19.39 -16.31 -24.70
CA ASP A 595 -19.26 -17.38 -25.68
C ASP A 595 -18.30 -18.50 -25.25
N VAL A 596 -17.29 -18.21 -24.44
CA VAL A 596 -16.25 -19.19 -24.05
C VAL A 596 -16.35 -19.65 -22.60
N ILE A 597 -16.93 -18.85 -21.72
CA ILE A 597 -16.83 -19.06 -20.28
C ILE A 597 -17.32 -20.45 -19.83
N GLY A 598 -18.39 -20.97 -20.46
CA GLY A 598 -18.91 -22.30 -20.20
C GLY A 598 -17.98 -23.45 -20.64
N GLU A 599 -16.99 -23.16 -21.49
CA GLU A 599 -15.99 -24.12 -21.97
C GLU A 599 -14.69 -24.09 -21.12
N LEU A 600 -14.55 -23.14 -20.19
CA LEU A 600 -13.36 -22.96 -19.37
C LEU A 600 -13.42 -23.76 -18.07
N ASP A 601 -12.25 -23.96 -17.45
CA ASP A 601 -12.19 -24.39 -16.06
C ASP A 601 -12.78 -23.32 -15.12
N ASP A 602 -13.33 -23.76 -13.98
CA ASP A 602 -14.08 -22.91 -13.06
C ASP A 602 -13.26 -21.71 -12.55
N LYS A 603 -11.93 -21.86 -12.40
CA LYS A 603 -11.05 -20.77 -11.94
C LYS A 603 -10.95 -19.66 -13.00
N LYS A 604 -10.73 -20.03 -14.27
CA LYS A 604 -10.68 -19.07 -15.38
C LYS A 604 -12.03 -18.43 -15.62
N ALA A 605 -13.10 -19.21 -15.59
CA ALA A 605 -14.46 -18.70 -15.69
C ALA A 605 -14.78 -17.67 -14.58
N GLY A 606 -14.40 -17.97 -13.32
CA GLY A 606 -14.54 -17.04 -12.20
C GLY A 606 -13.75 -15.75 -12.41
N SER A 607 -12.49 -15.83 -12.87
CA SER A 607 -11.69 -14.64 -13.19
C SER A 607 -12.33 -13.79 -14.29
N MET A 608 -12.88 -14.42 -15.33
CA MET A 608 -13.56 -13.72 -16.41
C MET A 608 -14.85 -13.02 -15.94
N LEU A 609 -15.62 -13.63 -15.05
CA LEU A 609 -16.78 -12.99 -14.42
C LEU A 609 -16.38 -11.76 -13.61
N LEU A 610 -15.25 -11.81 -12.89
CA LEU A 610 -14.73 -10.66 -12.15
C LEU A 610 -14.37 -9.50 -13.09
N ASP A 611 -13.70 -9.79 -14.21
CA ASP A 611 -13.37 -8.78 -15.21
C ASP A 611 -14.64 -8.19 -15.84
N MET A 612 -15.63 -9.01 -16.20
CA MET A 612 -16.92 -8.53 -16.69
C MET A 612 -17.68 -7.70 -15.65
N ALA A 613 -17.72 -8.12 -14.39
CA ALA A 613 -18.38 -7.35 -13.34
C ALA A 613 -17.72 -5.99 -13.14
N ARG A 614 -16.38 -5.94 -13.20
CA ARG A 614 -15.61 -4.71 -13.05
C ARG A 614 -15.75 -3.77 -14.25
N GLU A 615 -15.44 -4.25 -15.44
CA GLU A 615 -15.22 -3.44 -16.65
C GLU A 615 -16.42 -3.41 -17.61
N GLY A 616 -17.33 -4.38 -17.46
CA GLY A 616 -18.44 -4.62 -18.38
C GLY A 616 -19.41 -3.45 -18.51
N THR A 617 -20.13 -3.46 -19.63
CA THR A 617 -21.22 -2.56 -20.01
C THR A 617 -22.56 -2.93 -19.39
N GLY A 618 -22.71 -4.17 -18.94
CA GLY A 618 -23.96 -4.71 -18.43
C GLY A 618 -24.96 -5.19 -19.49
N ARG A 619 -24.60 -5.14 -20.79
CA ARG A 619 -25.45 -5.68 -21.87
C ARG A 619 -25.64 -7.18 -21.74
N ASN A 620 -24.60 -7.88 -21.30
CA ASN A 620 -24.60 -9.34 -21.16
C ASN A 620 -24.89 -9.83 -19.74
N LEU A 621 -25.57 -9.01 -18.92
CA LEU A 621 -25.83 -9.34 -17.52
C LEU A 621 -26.57 -10.66 -17.33
N ASP A 622 -27.53 -11.00 -18.20
CA ASP A 622 -28.23 -12.30 -18.13
C ASP A 622 -27.31 -13.49 -18.41
N GLY A 623 -26.37 -13.33 -19.35
CA GLY A 623 -25.32 -14.33 -19.62
C GLY A 623 -24.42 -14.50 -18.40
N MET A 624 -23.91 -13.39 -17.86
CA MET A 624 -23.09 -13.39 -16.65
C MET A 624 -23.79 -14.06 -15.46
N LEU A 625 -25.07 -13.74 -15.23
CA LEU A 625 -25.86 -14.33 -14.15
C LEU A 625 -26.10 -15.83 -14.37
N SER A 626 -26.25 -16.27 -15.62
CA SER A 626 -26.40 -17.69 -15.96
C SER A 626 -25.13 -18.48 -15.66
N GLU A 627 -23.97 -17.94 -16.03
CA GLU A 627 -22.69 -18.59 -15.79
C GLU A 627 -22.32 -18.55 -14.31
N PHE A 628 -22.60 -17.44 -13.64
CA PHE A 628 -22.51 -17.36 -12.19
C PHE A 628 -23.40 -18.40 -11.50
N GLU A 629 -24.63 -18.61 -11.97
CA GLU A 629 -25.53 -19.65 -11.47
C GLU A 629 -24.95 -21.06 -11.67
N VAL A 630 -24.38 -21.35 -12.83
CA VAL A 630 -23.72 -22.63 -13.12
C VAL A 630 -22.54 -22.87 -12.18
N LEU A 631 -21.63 -21.90 -12.05
CA LEU A 631 -20.49 -22.00 -11.14
C LEU A 631 -20.96 -22.12 -9.68
N THR A 632 -22.00 -21.40 -9.29
CA THR A 632 -22.58 -21.49 -7.93
C THR A 632 -23.11 -22.89 -7.64
N LYS A 633 -23.82 -23.51 -8.59
CA LYS A 633 -24.35 -24.87 -8.44
C LYS A 633 -23.22 -25.90 -8.35
N LYS A 634 -22.25 -25.84 -9.27
CA LYS A 634 -21.04 -26.69 -9.21
C LYS A 634 -20.31 -26.54 -7.87
N HIS A 635 -20.17 -25.31 -7.36
CA HIS A 635 -19.56 -25.06 -6.06
C HIS A 635 -20.35 -25.68 -4.91
N ALA A 636 -21.69 -25.59 -4.94
CA ALA A 636 -22.52 -26.22 -3.93
C ALA A 636 -22.39 -27.76 -3.95
N GLU A 637 -22.28 -28.36 -5.14
CA GLU A 637 -22.09 -29.80 -5.33
C GLU A 637 -20.69 -30.26 -4.89
N GLY A 638 -19.63 -29.59 -5.31
CA GLY A 638 -18.25 -29.93 -4.94
C GLY A 638 -17.94 -29.73 -3.45
N PHE A 639 -18.60 -28.77 -2.79
CA PHE A 639 -18.55 -28.61 -1.34
C PHE A 639 -19.15 -29.81 -0.60
N ASN A 640 -20.28 -30.34 -1.09
CA ASN A 640 -20.93 -31.51 -0.50
C ASN A 640 -20.08 -32.79 -0.62
N GLU A 641 -19.21 -32.89 -1.62
CA GLU A 641 -18.37 -34.06 -1.85
C GLU A 641 -17.02 -34.02 -1.10
N SER A 642 -16.40 -32.83 -0.99
CA SER A 642 -15.01 -32.71 -0.50
C SER A 642 -14.85 -32.00 0.85
N GLY A 643 -15.85 -31.25 1.33
CA GLY A 643 -15.79 -30.49 2.58
C GLY A 643 -14.74 -29.36 2.64
N GLU A 644 -13.91 -29.19 1.60
CA GLU A 644 -12.91 -28.14 1.49
C GLU A 644 -13.03 -27.47 0.12
N TYR A 645 -13.43 -26.20 0.08
CA TYR A 645 -13.30 -25.41 -1.16
C TYR A 645 -12.85 -23.97 -0.89
N LYS A 646 -12.02 -23.42 -1.80
CA LYS A 646 -11.08 -22.31 -1.52
C LYS A 646 -11.42 -20.94 -2.11
N ASP A 647 -12.55 -20.76 -2.82
CA ASP A 647 -12.80 -19.49 -3.53
C ASP A 647 -14.10 -18.76 -3.13
N TYR A 648 -14.34 -18.63 -1.82
CA TYR A 648 -15.36 -17.73 -1.27
C TYR A 648 -15.08 -16.25 -1.57
N VAL A 649 -13.80 -15.91 -1.76
CA VAL A 649 -13.35 -14.53 -2.01
C VAL A 649 -13.78 -14.06 -3.40
N GLY A 650 -13.65 -14.91 -4.44
CA GLY A 650 -14.08 -14.57 -5.79
C GLY A 650 -15.58 -14.30 -5.91
N ARG A 651 -16.44 -15.10 -5.25
CA ARG A 651 -17.90 -14.91 -5.28
C ARG A 651 -18.34 -13.61 -4.62
N GLY A 652 -17.85 -13.33 -3.42
CA GLY A 652 -18.22 -12.11 -2.70
C GLY A 652 -17.72 -10.86 -3.44
N TYR A 653 -16.51 -10.94 -3.98
CA TYR A 653 -15.92 -9.85 -4.76
C TYR A 653 -16.66 -9.61 -6.08
N PHE A 654 -17.11 -10.67 -6.78
CA PHE A 654 -17.97 -10.54 -7.97
C PHE A 654 -19.25 -9.76 -7.67
N LEU A 655 -19.95 -10.15 -6.60
CA LEU A 655 -21.18 -9.49 -6.18
C LEU A 655 -20.96 -8.01 -5.83
N LEU A 656 -19.84 -7.68 -5.18
CA LEU A 656 -19.47 -6.29 -4.91
C LEU A 656 -19.21 -5.51 -6.21
N LEU A 657 -18.40 -6.07 -7.12
CA LEU A 657 -18.06 -5.41 -8.38
C LEU A 657 -19.30 -5.13 -9.23
N LEU A 658 -20.26 -6.04 -9.22
CA LEU A 658 -21.58 -5.84 -9.85
C LEU A 658 -22.33 -4.62 -9.29
N LEU A 659 -22.26 -4.39 -7.98
CA LEU A 659 -22.90 -3.24 -7.32
C LEU A 659 -22.18 -1.93 -7.63
N GLN A 660 -20.86 -1.96 -7.65
CA GLN A 660 -20.03 -0.76 -7.83
C GLN A 660 -19.99 -0.29 -9.29
N ASN A 661 -20.13 -1.21 -10.24
CA ASN A 661 -20.15 -0.85 -11.64
C ASN A 661 -21.47 -0.18 -12.01
N LYS A 662 -21.46 1.16 -12.09
CA LYS A 662 -22.63 2.00 -12.42
C LYS A 662 -23.29 1.66 -13.77
N LYS A 663 -22.61 0.92 -14.65
CA LYS A 663 -23.16 0.44 -15.93
C LYS A 663 -24.06 -0.80 -15.73
N MET A 664 -23.89 -1.55 -14.63
CA MET A 664 -24.67 -2.74 -14.28
C MET A 664 -26.03 -2.37 -13.70
N LYS A 665 -27.00 -2.10 -14.58
CA LYS A 665 -28.38 -1.79 -14.18
C LYS A 665 -29.23 -3.06 -14.17
N PHE A 666 -29.61 -3.51 -12.98
CA PHE A 666 -30.46 -4.69 -12.80
C PHE A 666 -31.94 -4.36 -13.00
N SER A 667 -32.61 -5.12 -13.89
CA SER A 667 -34.06 -5.23 -13.88
C SER A 667 -34.55 -5.95 -12.61
N GLN A 668 -35.83 -5.81 -12.26
CA GLN A 668 -36.38 -6.53 -11.10
C GLN A 668 -36.24 -8.05 -11.26
N ALA A 669 -36.48 -8.59 -12.46
CA ALA A 669 -36.31 -10.01 -12.74
C ALA A 669 -34.87 -10.49 -12.54
N GLN A 670 -33.87 -9.69 -12.93
CA GLN A 670 -32.46 -9.99 -12.69
C GLN A 670 -32.09 -9.91 -11.21
N LYS A 671 -32.64 -8.94 -10.47
CA LYS A 671 -32.49 -8.88 -9.01
C LYS A 671 -33.07 -10.15 -8.38
N ASP A 672 -34.30 -10.50 -8.70
CA ASP A 672 -34.99 -11.69 -8.18
C ASP A 672 -34.20 -12.97 -8.52
N ARG A 673 -33.69 -13.06 -9.75
CA ARG A 673 -32.83 -14.17 -10.19
C ARG A 673 -31.56 -14.24 -9.35
N LEU A 674 -30.78 -13.16 -9.29
CA LEU A 674 -29.54 -13.11 -8.51
C LEU A 674 -29.80 -13.48 -7.05
N PHE A 675 -30.86 -12.94 -6.45
CA PHE A 675 -31.23 -13.20 -5.07
C PHE A 675 -31.62 -14.65 -4.81
N SER A 676 -32.13 -15.37 -5.81
CA SER A 676 -32.40 -16.79 -5.68
C SER A 676 -31.12 -17.65 -5.65
N LEU A 677 -29.99 -17.10 -6.12
CA LEU A 677 -28.67 -17.73 -6.08
C LEU A 677 -27.92 -17.45 -4.78
N LEU A 678 -28.38 -16.48 -3.98
CA LEU A 678 -27.74 -16.06 -2.74
C LEU A 678 -28.26 -16.87 -1.55
N THR A 679 -27.38 -17.19 -0.61
CA THR A 679 -27.80 -17.66 0.71
C THR A 679 -28.62 -16.58 1.42
N THR A 680 -29.40 -16.95 2.43
CA THR A 680 -30.18 -15.98 3.22
C THR A 680 -29.31 -14.86 3.80
N GLU A 681 -28.07 -15.19 4.21
CA GLU A 681 -27.13 -14.20 4.75
C GLU A 681 -26.55 -13.30 3.65
N GLU A 682 -26.11 -13.88 2.53
CA GLU A 682 -25.63 -13.11 1.37
C GLU A 682 -26.71 -12.17 0.86
N LYS A 683 -27.95 -12.62 0.75
CA LYS A 683 -29.10 -11.80 0.32
C LYS A 683 -29.29 -10.60 1.23
N LYS A 684 -29.28 -10.81 2.55
CA LYS A 684 -29.41 -9.73 3.53
C LYS A 684 -28.28 -8.70 3.37
N VAL A 685 -27.03 -9.15 3.26
CA VAL A 685 -25.88 -8.26 3.03
C VAL A 685 -26.05 -7.52 1.71
N PHE A 686 -26.37 -8.21 0.63
CA PHE A 686 -26.53 -7.62 -0.69
C PHE A 686 -27.66 -6.58 -0.75
N GLU A 687 -28.79 -6.81 -0.06
CA GLU A 687 -29.86 -5.83 0.11
C GLU A 687 -29.40 -4.58 0.87
N GLU A 688 -28.67 -4.77 1.98
CA GLU A 688 -28.07 -3.67 2.75
C GLU A 688 -27.13 -2.84 1.85
N LEU A 689 -26.32 -3.48 1.01
CA LEU A 689 -25.38 -2.84 0.09
C LEU A 689 -26.07 -2.09 -1.04
N MET A 690 -27.06 -2.71 -1.68
CA MET A 690 -27.89 -2.07 -2.73
C MET A 690 -28.51 -0.76 -2.23
N GLN A 691 -29.07 -0.77 -1.01
CA GLN A 691 -29.68 0.44 -0.42
C GLN A 691 -28.67 1.54 -0.14
N ILE A 692 -27.40 1.21 0.12
CA ILE A 692 -26.35 2.20 0.34
C ILE A 692 -25.85 2.73 -1.00
N SER A 693 -25.63 1.84 -1.98
CA SER A 693 -25.23 2.22 -3.34
C SER A 693 -26.27 3.10 -4.04
N GLU A 694 -27.56 2.94 -3.77
CA GLU A 694 -28.63 3.80 -4.32
C GLU A 694 -28.67 5.20 -3.68
N LYS A 695 -28.03 5.39 -2.51
CA LYS A 695 -27.96 6.68 -1.80
C LYS A 695 -26.71 7.49 -2.12
N LEU A 696 -25.66 6.84 -2.62
CA LEU A 696 -24.40 7.44 -3.06
C LEU A 696 -24.50 7.85 -4.53
#